data_AF-A0A2Y9KZY6-F1
#
_entry.id   AF-A0A2Y9KZY6-F1
#
_cell.length_a   1.000
_cell.length_b   1.000
_cell.length_c   1.000
_cell.angle_alpha   90.00
_cell.angle_beta   90.00
_cell.angle_gamma   90.00
#
_symmetry.space_group_name_H-M   'P 1'
#
loop_
_entity.id
_entity.type
_entity.pdbx_description
1 polymer ?
#
loop_
_entity_poly.entity_id
_entity_poly.type
_entity_poly.pdbx_seq_one_letter_code
_entity_poly.pdbx_strand_id
1 'polypeptide(L)'
;MASLLHFHGRVVLVTGAGGGLGRSYALAFAERGASVVVNDLGGDMKGSSKGSLAAADKVVEEIRSKGGKAVANYDSVEAGEKIVRAALEAFGRIDIVVNNAGILRDSSFGRISDEDWDIIHRVHLRGSFQVTRAAWDHMKKQKFGRIIMTASASGIYGNFGQASYSAAKLGLLGLSNTLAIEGQKNNIHCNTIAPAAGSRMTQNVMPEDLLEALKPDYVAPLVLWLCHESCEENGSLFEVGGGWIGKLRWERALGAIVRQKNQPMTPEAVRDNWKQVCDFDNATKPQRIQESVGGIIGVLNKIDSEGGVSTNPTSQASSTATSAFAGAISHKLPSFSSAYTELETIMYALGVGASIKEPKDRKFIYEGSTDFSCLPTFGVIIAQKPIVGGKLSEIPGLSINLEKVLHGEQYLELYKPLPRAGNLRCEAVIADVLDKGSGLVVLVDVYSYFEEELMCYNQFSIFVVGSGGIGGKRTSDKAKVAIAVPNRPPDAVLRDTTSLNQAALYRLSGDWNPLHIDPNFAAFAGFDKPILHGLCTFGFSARHVLKQFADNDVSRFKAIKVRFAKPVYPGQTLQTEMWKEGNRIHFQTKVQETGDIVISNAYVDLLPKSDTSVKTPSEGEELQSTLVFEEIGRRLKDIGHEVAKKVNAVFEWHITKGGHTAAKWTIDLKGGSGKVYQGPAKGSADATFTLSDEDFMEVVLGKLDPQKAFFSGRLKARGNIMLSQKLQTILKDYAKL
;
A
#
# COMPACT_ATOMS: atom_id res chain seq x y z
N MET A 1 2.48 -17.50 -24.28
CA MET A 1 1.77 -16.42 -25.00
C MET A 1 0.36 -16.33 -24.42
N ALA A 2 -0.10 -15.16 -24.00
CA ALA A 2 -1.47 -14.99 -23.53
C ALA A 2 -2.46 -15.22 -24.68
N SER A 3 -3.62 -15.84 -24.39
CA SER A 3 -4.69 -16.05 -25.37
C SER A 3 -5.21 -14.72 -25.91
N LEU A 4 -5.47 -14.66 -27.21
CA LEU A 4 -6.03 -13.48 -27.87
C LEU A 4 -7.47 -13.20 -27.35
N LEU A 5 -7.84 -11.92 -27.19
CA LEU A 5 -9.20 -11.52 -26.82
C LEU A 5 -10.13 -11.64 -28.05
N HIS A 6 -11.25 -12.34 -27.90
CA HIS A 6 -12.24 -12.61 -28.95
C HIS A 6 -13.65 -12.23 -28.51
N PHE A 7 -14.52 -11.92 -29.48
CA PHE A 7 -15.91 -11.48 -29.28
C PHE A 7 -16.91 -12.37 -30.02
N HIS A 8 -16.56 -13.64 -30.25
CA HIS A 8 -17.46 -14.60 -30.89
C HIS A 8 -18.79 -14.68 -30.15
N GLY A 9 -19.89 -14.61 -30.91
CA GLY A 9 -21.25 -14.67 -30.36
C GLY A 9 -21.71 -13.40 -29.63
N ARG A 10 -20.90 -12.33 -29.59
CA ARG A 10 -21.27 -11.03 -29.02
C ARG A 10 -21.81 -10.11 -30.11
N VAL A 11 -22.88 -9.39 -29.79
CA VAL A 11 -23.44 -8.32 -30.64
C VAL A 11 -23.05 -6.96 -30.10
N VAL A 12 -22.36 -6.19 -30.94
CA VAL A 12 -21.80 -4.87 -30.60
C VAL A 12 -22.53 -3.79 -31.39
N LEU A 13 -23.12 -2.84 -30.69
CA LEU A 13 -23.65 -1.60 -31.27
C LEU A 13 -22.65 -0.46 -31.07
N VAL A 14 -22.24 0.20 -32.16
CA VAL A 14 -21.39 1.40 -32.11
C VAL A 14 -22.16 2.56 -32.76
N THR A 15 -22.41 3.63 -32.00
CA THR A 15 -23.07 4.84 -32.53
C THR A 15 -22.05 5.82 -33.11
N GLY A 16 -22.40 6.51 -34.19
CA GLY A 16 -21.47 7.38 -34.93
C GLY A 16 -20.28 6.61 -35.52
N ALA A 17 -20.56 5.43 -36.08
CA ALA A 17 -19.54 4.49 -36.55
C ALA A 17 -19.16 4.65 -38.03
N GLY A 18 -19.68 5.67 -38.73
CA GLY A 18 -19.38 5.93 -40.14
C GLY A 18 -17.98 6.52 -40.38
N GLY A 19 -17.27 6.96 -39.34
CA GLY A 19 -15.91 7.51 -39.43
C GLY A 19 -15.20 7.62 -38.08
N GLY A 20 -13.95 8.09 -38.11
CA GLY A 20 -13.15 8.39 -36.92
C GLY A 20 -13.04 7.23 -35.92
N LEU A 21 -13.21 7.54 -34.63
CA LEU A 21 -13.17 6.58 -33.53
C LEU A 21 -14.19 5.45 -33.67
N GLY A 22 -15.45 5.79 -33.98
CA GLY A 22 -16.53 4.80 -34.11
C GLY A 22 -16.25 3.76 -35.20
N ARG A 23 -15.73 4.19 -36.35
CA ARG A 23 -15.30 3.27 -37.42
C ARG A 23 -14.18 2.33 -36.94
N SER A 24 -13.17 2.87 -36.26
CA SER A 24 -12.04 2.07 -35.73
C SER A 24 -12.53 1.02 -34.72
N TYR A 25 -13.46 1.38 -33.83
CA TYR A 25 -14.09 0.43 -32.90
C TYR A 25 -14.85 -0.67 -33.64
N ALA A 26 -15.70 -0.31 -34.61
CA ALA A 26 -16.51 -1.26 -35.36
C ALA A 26 -15.65 -2.30 -36.11
N LEU A 27 -14.58 -1.83 -36.77
CA LEU A 27 -13.63 -2.71 -37.46
C LEU A 27 -12.89 -3.63 -36.47
N ALA A 28 -12.39 -3.09 -35.36
CA ALA A 28 -11.63 -3.85 -34.38
C ALA A 28 -12.48 -4.93 -33.67
N PHE A 29 -13.76 -4.65 -33.38
CA PHE A 29 -14.68 -5.65 -32.84
C PHE A 29 -15.00 -6.75 -33.87
N ALA A 30 -15.27 -6.36 -35.12
CA ALA A 30 -15.58 -7.32 -36.19
C ALA A 30 -14.40 -8.25 -36.50
N GLU A 31 -13.17 -7.72 -36.55
CA GLU A 31 -11.93 -8.50 -36.73
C GLU A 31 -11.77 -9.59 -35.65
N ARG A 32 -12.32 -9.37 -34.46
CA ARG A 32 -12.27 -10.30 -33.33
C ARG A 32 -13.53 -11.17 -33.19
N GLY A 33 -14.38 -11.21 -34.22
CA GLY A 33 -15.50 -12.14 -34.33
C GLY A 33 -16.85 -11.63 -33.82
N ALA A 34 -16.97 -10.34 -33.47
CA ALA A 34 -18.26 -9.75 -33.10
C ALA A 34 -19.19 -9.61 -34.31
N SER A 35 -20.50 -9.64 -34.05
CA SER A 35 -21.50 -9.14 -35.02
C SER A 35 -21.81 -7.68 -34.70
N VAL A 36 -21.61 -6.78 -35.67
CA VAL A 36 -21.56 -5.34 -35.40
C VAL A 36 -22.76 -4.61 -36.03
N VAL A 37 -23.44 -3.78 -35.24
CA VAL A 37 -24.38 -2.77 -35.76
C VAL A 37 -23.64 -1.45 -35.88
N VAL A 38 -23.47 -1.01 -37.12
CA VAL A 38 -22.81 0.25 -37.48
C VAL A 38 -23.90 1.32 -37.60
N ASN A 39 -24.10 2.10 -36.53
CA ASN A 39 -25.05 3.21 -36.56
C ASN A 39 -24.34 4.50 -36.97
N ASP A 40 -24.86 5.20 -37.98
CA ASP A 40 -24.46 6.56 -38.31
C ASP A 40 -25.60 7.32 -39.00
N LEU A 41 -25.89 8.53 -38.53
CA LEU A 41 -26.92 9.40 -39.13
C LEU A 41 -26.50 9.91 -40.52
N GLY A 42 -25.21 9.87 -40.84
CA GLY A 42 -24.64 10.37 -42.08
C GLY A 42 -24.49 11.88 -42.13
N GLY A 43 -24.69 12.62 -41.03
CA GLY A 43 -24.62 14.08 -40.96
C GLY A 43 -23.21 14.68 -40.92
N ASP A 44 -23.12 16.01 -40.95
CA ASP A 44 -21.84 16.72 -40.74
C ASP A 44 -21.46 16.83 -39.25
N MET A 45 -20.22 17.30 -38.93
CA MET A 45 -19.81 17.50 -37.53
C MET A 45 -20.62 18.59 -36.82
N LYS A 46 -21.39 19.36 -37.58
CA LYS A 46 -22.29 20.38 -37.12
C LYS A 46 -23.72 19.82 -36.96
N GLY A 47 -23.95 18.51 -37.00
CA GLY A 47 -25.29 17.95 -36.77
C GLY A 47 -26.34 18.33 -37.82
N SER A 48 -25.94 18.78 -39.02
CA SER A 48 -26.87 18.88 -40.14
C SER A 48 -27.13 17.51 -40.75
N SER A 49 -28.38 17.24 -41.14
CA SER A 49 -28.80 15.98 -41.78
C SER A 49 -28.45 15.90 -43.27
N LYS A 50 -27.74 16.89 -43.83
CA LYS A 50 -27.42 17.00 -45.28
C LYS A 50 -26.18 16.20 -45.72
N GLY A 51 -25.82 15.15 -45.00
CA GLY A 51 -24.68 14.31 -45.40
C GLY A 51 -25.11 12.99 -46.08
N SER A 52 -24.20 12.03 -46.16
CA SER A 52 -24.39 10.80 -46.94
C SER A 52 -24.70 9.61 -46.02
N LEU A 53 -25.88 9.03 -46.17
CA LEU A 53 -26.26 7.76 -45.52
C LEU A 53 -25.28 6.62 -45.85
N ALA A 54 -24.50 6.75 -46.93
CA ALA A 54 -23.47 5.80 -47.33
C ALA A 54 -22.31 5.67 -46.33
N ALA A 55 -22.21 6.53 -45.30
CA ALA A 55 -21.13 6.44 -44.30
C ALA A 55 -21.19 5.13 -43.50
N ALA A 56 -22.38 4.74 -43.02
CA ALA A 56 -22.56 3.46 -42.33
C ALA A 56 -22.36 2.27 -43.30
N ASP A 57 -22.90 2.37 -44.52
CA ASP A 57 -22.80 1.31 -45.53
C ASP A 57 -21.36 0.98 -45.91
N LYS A 58 -20.53 2.00 -46.13
CA LYS A 58 -19.10 1.82 -46.44
C LYS A 58 -18.37 1.03 -45.36
N VAL A 59 -18.65 1.30 -44.08
CA VAL A 59 -18.02 0.58 -42.97
C VAL A 59 -18.55 -0.86 -42.87
N VAL A 60 -19.84 -1.07 -43.14
CA VAL A 60 -20.43 -2.42 -43.21
C VAL A 60 -19.82 -3.23 -44.36
N GLU A 61 -19.67 -2.65 -45.54
CA GLU A 61 -19.02 -3.27 -46.70
C GLU A 61 -17.55 -3.59 -46.40
N GLU A 62 -16.84 -2.69 -45.73
CA GLU A 62 -15.46 -2.94 -45.30
C GLU A 62 -15.38 -4.10 -44.29
N ILE A 63 -16.28 -4.16 -43.31
CA ILE A 63 -16.34 -5.27 -42.36
C ILE A 63 -16.61 -6.59 -43.10
N ARG A 64 -17.58 -6.60 -44.01
CA ARG A 64 -17.97 -7.80 -44.78
C ARG A 64 -16.86 -8.28 -45.71
N SER A 65 -16.16 -7.36 -46.37
CA SER A 65 -15.03 -7.72 -47.25
C SER A 65 -13.85 -8.34 -46.49
N LYS A 66 -13.71 -8.04 -45.19
CA LYS A 66 -12.76 -8.68 -44.27
C LYS A 66 -13.31 -9.95 -43.60
N GLY A 67 -14.48 -10.46 -44.03
CA GLY A 67 -15.09 -11.68 -43.51
C GLY A 67 -15.88 -11.51 -42.20
N GLY A 68 -16.06 -10.29 -41.72
CA GLY A 68 -16.85 -9.98 -40.52
C GLY A 68 -18.36 -9.91 -40.79
N LYS A 69 -19.15 -9.78 -39.71
CA LYS A 69 -20.62 -9.65 -39.77
C LYS A 69 -21.03 -8.26 -39.32
N ALA A 70 -21.72 -7.52 -40.18
CA ALA A 70 -22.28 -6.23 -39.81
C ALA A 70 -23.58 -5.87 -40.55
N VAL A 71 -24.38 -5.00 -39.92
CA VAL A 71 -25.56 -4.34 -40.49
C VAL A 71 -25.50 -2.84 -40.21
N ALA A 72 -26.02 -2.03 -41.13
CA ALA A 72 -26.11 -0.58 -40.98
C ALA A 72 -27.39 -0.18 -40.25
N ASN A 73 -27.34 0.94 -39.53
CA ASN A 73 -28.51 1.65 -39.05
C ASN A 73 -28.31 3.16 -39.25
N TYR A 74 -29.38 3.85 -39.67
CA TYR A 74 -29.32 5.26 -40.09
C TYR A 74 -30.09 6.22 -39.17
N ASP A 75 -30.63 5.71 -38.07
CA ASP A 75 -31.43 6.52 -37.15
C ASP A 75 -30.53 7.44 -36.31
N SER A 76 -31.06 8.62 -35.95
CA SER A 76 -30.43 9.45 -34.91
C SER A 76 -30.40 8.70 -33.58
N VAL A 77 -29.37 8.92 -32.78
CA VAL A 77 -29.29 8.41 -31.39
C VAL A 77 -30.46 8.88 -30.52
N GLU A 78 -31.16 9.94 -30.93
CA GLU A 78 -32.42 10.37 -30.31
C GLU A 78 -33.56 9.35 -30.47
N ALA A 79 -33.43 8.40 -31.39
CA ALA A 79 -34.34 7.30 -31.64
C ALA A 79 -33.73 5.96 -31.21
N GLY A 80 -33.06 5.92 -30.04
CA GLY A 80 -32.31 4.76 -29.56
C GLY A 80 -33.04 3.40 -29.59
N GLU A 81 -34.36 3.38 -29.40
CA GLU A 81 -35.19 2.17 -29.54
C GLU A 81 -35.10 1.52 -30.92
N LYS A 82 -35.04 2.33 -32.00
CA LYS A 82 -34.91 1.83 -33.37
C LYS A 82 -33.52 1.25 -33.62
N ILE A 83 -32.50 1.89 -33.06
CA ILE A 83 -31.11 1.44 -33.18
C ILE A 83 -30.92 0.08 -32.51
N VAL A 84 -31.42 -0.08 -31.28
CA VAL A 84 -31.33 -1.36 -30.56
C VAL A 84 -32.19 -2.42 -31.24
N ARG A 85 -33.38 -2.05 -31.76
CA ARG A 85 -34.21 -2.97 -32.55
C ARG A 85 -33.46 -3.55 -33.75
N ALA A 86 -32.67 -2.75 -34.47
CA ALA A 86 -31.87 -3.26 -35.58
C ALA A 86 -30.88 -4.35 -35.15
N ALA A 87 -30.28 -4.25 -33.94
CA ALA A 87 -29.44 -5.29 -33.38
C ALA A 87 -30.23 -6.58 -33.09
N LEU A 88 -31.42 -6.44 -32.50
CA LEU A 88 -32.29 -7.57 -32.17
C LEU A 88 -32.83 -8.26 -33.43
N GLU A 89 -33.25 -7.52 -34.44
CA GLU A 89 -33.76 -8.07 -35.70
C GLU A 89 -32.66 -8.78 -36.50
N ALA A 90 -31.46 -8.21 -36.55
CA ALA A 90 -30.35 -8.78 -37.32
C ALA A 90 -29.67 -9.97 -36.62
N PHE A 91 -29.51 -9.90 -35.29
CA PHE A 91 -28.64 -10.82 -34.55
C PHE A 91 -29.28 -11.43 -33.29
N GLY A 92 -30.53 -11.07 -32.96
CA GLY A 92 -31.31 -11.68 -31.88
C GLY A 92 -30.94 -11.25 -30.46
N ARG A 93 -29.91 -10.42 -30.28
CA ARG A 93 -29.40 -9.97 -28.97
C ARG A 93 -28.63 -8.66 -29.06
N ILE A 94 -28.28 -8.11 -27.91
CA ILE A 94 -27.35 -6.99 -27.76
C ILE A 94 -26.51 -7.19 -26.50
N ASP A 95 -25.19 -7.12 -26.63
CA ASP A 95 -24.22 -7.40 -25.56
C ASP A 95 -23.40 -6.18 -25.18
N ILE A 96 -23.04 -5.38 -26.19
CA ILE A 96 -22.10 -4.26 -26.04
C ILE A 96 -22.69 -3.02 -26.71
N VAL A 97 -22.68 -1.89 -25.99
CA VAL A 97 -23.11 -0.58 -26.51
C VAL A 97 -21.97 0.41 -26.35
N VAL A 98 -21.48 0.95 -27.46
CA VAL A 98 -20.46 2.02 -27.47
C VAL A 98 -21.13 3.32 -27.90
N ASN A 99 -21.45 4.18 -26.92
CA ASN A 99 -22.06 5.48 -27.14
C ASN A 99 -20.99 6.49 -27.58
N ASN A 100 -20.74 6.57 -28.89
CA ASN A 100 -19.68 7.39 -29.48
C ASN A 100 -20.19 8.58 -30.33
N ALA A 101 -21.43 8.55 -30.82
CA ALA A 101 -21.99 9.63 -31.64
C ALA A 101 -21.83 11.02 -31.01
N GLY A 102 -21.49 12.02 -31.84
CA GLY A 102 -21.20 13.35 -31.36
C GLY A 102 -21.06 14.41 -32.45
N ILE A 103 -21.26 15.67 -32.05
CA ILE A 103 -21.19 16.87 -32.91
C ILE A 103 -20.53 18.02 -32.14
N LEU A 104 -20.19 19.12 -32.82
CA LEU A 104 -19.63 20.31 -32.22
C LEU A 104 -20.42 21.58 -32.58
N ARG A 105 -20.52 22.48 -31.59
CA ARG A 105 -21.15 23.80 -31.64
C ARG A 105 -20.38 24.80 -30.78
N ASP A 106 -19.10 24.93 -31.09
CA ASP A 106 -18.20 25.75 -30.29
C ASP A 106 -18.58 27.24 -30.42
N SER A 107 -18.84 27.87 -29.28
CA SER A 107 -19.18 29.28 -29.17
C SER A 107 -18.81 29.78 -27.76
N SER A 108 -18.31 31.00 -27.66
CA SER A 108 -18.08 31.65 -26.37
C SER A 108 -19.40 31.68 -25.58
N PHE A 109 -19.36 31.52 -24.25
CA PHE A 109 -20.57 31.32 -23.42
C PHE A 109 -21.72 32.30 -23.70
N GLY A 110 -21.43 33.61 -23.77
CA GLY A 110 -22.45 34.64 -24.07
C GLY A 110 -23.02 34.66 -25.49
N ARG A 111 -22.54 33.79 -26.39
CA ARG A 111 -23.00 33.64 -27.79
C ARG A 111 -23.55 32.24 -28.08
N ILE A 112 -23.72 31.39 -27.06
CA ILE A 112 -24.35 30.08 -27.25
C ILE A 112 -25.85 30.33 -27.46
N SER A 113 -26.37 29.92 -28.61
CA SER A 113 -27.82 29.93 -28.85
C SER A 113 -28.49 28.75 -28.12
N ASP A 114 -29.78 28.86 -27.82
CA ASP A 114 -30.55 27.75 -27.23
C ASP A 114 -30.50 26.49 -28.13
N GLU A 115 -30.54 26.67 -29.45
CA GLU A 115 -30.45 25.57 -30.40
C GLU A 115 -29.08 24.86 -30.32
N ASP A 116 -27.99 25.62 -30.22
CA ASP A 116 -26.63 25.08 -30.08
C ASP A 116 -26.44 24.36 -28.74
N TRP A 117 -27.04 24.89 -27.67
CA TRP A 117 -27.07 24.21 -26.38
C TRP A 117 -27.84 22.89 -26.46
N ASP A 118 -29.07 22.94 -26.97
CA ASP A 118 -29.97 21.81 -26.96
C ASP A 118 -29.49 20.69 -27.88
N ILE A 119 -29.02 21.00 -29.08
CA ILE A 119 -28.59 19.97 -30.03
C ILE A 119 -27.41 19.16 -29.48
N ILE A 120 -26.48 19.83 -28.79
CA ILE A 120 -25.35 19.18 -28.12
C ILE A 120 -25.86 18.22 -27.03
N HIS A 121 -26.79 18.65 -26.18
CA HIS A 121 -27.35 17.79 -25.13
C HIS A 121 -28.20 16.65 -25.70
N ARG A 122 -29.00 16.91 -26.74
CA ARG A 122 -29.85 15.91 -27.39
C ARG A 122 -29.03 14.78 -28.02
N VAL A 123 -27.97 15.12 -28.75
CA VAL A 123 -27.12 14.12 -29.41
C VAL A 123 -26.22 13.39 -28.40
N HIS A 124 -25.50 14.11 -27.55
CA HIS A 124 -24.51 13.49 -26.67
C HIS A 124 -25.15 12.80 -25.47
N LEU A 125 -25.81 13.56 -24.59
CA LEU A 125 -26.27 13.05 -23.31
C LEU A 125 -27.59 12.29 -23.45
N ARG A 126 -28.61 12.92 -24.04
CA ARG A 126 -29.93 12.30 -24.19
C ARG A 126 -29.89 11.11 -25.15
N GLY A 127 -29.15 11.22 -26.26
CA GLY A 127 -28.96 10.13 -27.21
C GLY A 127 -28.33 8.90 -26.55
N SER A 128 -27.22 9.08 -25.82
CA SER A 128 -26.57 7.97 -25.09
C SER A 128 -27.50 7.34 -24.05
N PHE A 129 -28.28 8.17 -23.34
CA PHE A 129 -29.32 7.68 -22.43
C PHE A 129 -30.37 6.84 -23.17
N GLN A 130 -30.90 7.32 -24.30
CA GLN A 130 -31.97 6.62 -25.04
C GLN A 130 -31.49 5.28 -25.61
N VAL A 131 -30.30 5.24 -26.20
CA VAL A 131 -29.71 4.00 -26.73
C VAL A 131 -29.42 3.01 -25.60
N THR A 132 -28.80 3.46 -24.52
CA THR A 132 -28.46 2.59 -23.38
C THR A 132 -29.71 2.06 -22.68
N ARG A 133 -30.73 2.91 -22.49
CA ARG A 133 -32.02 2.52 -21.91
C ARG A 133 -32.71 1.44 -22.74
N ALA A 134 -32.73 1.60 -24.06
CA ALA A 134 -33.32 0.62 -24.97
C ALA A 134 -32.62 -0.75 -24.89
N ALA A 135 -31.31 -0.79 -24.66
CA ALA A 135 -30.54 -2.04 -24.52
C ALA A 135 -30.61 -2.67 -23.12
N TRP A 136 -30.97 -1.89 -22.10
CA TRP A 136 -30.76 -2.23 -20.68
C TRP A 136 -31.45 -3.52 -20.24
N ASP A 137 -32.74 -3.65 -20.50
CA ASP A 137 -33.50 -4.82 -20.05
C ASP A 137 -33.11 -6.10 -20.80
N HIS A 138 -32.64 -5.98 -22.05
CA HIS A 138 -32.06 -7.09 -22.79
C HIS A 138 -30.76 -7.58 -22.13
N MET A 139 -29.86 -6.67 -21.76
CA MET A 139 -28.62 -7.01 -21.05
C MET A 139 -28.90 -7.62 -19.66
N LYS A 140 -29.87 -7.06 -18.93
CA LYS A 140 -30.28 -7.56 -17.60
C LYS A 140 -30.81 -8.99 -17.67
N LYS A 141 -31.64 -9.29 -18.68
CA LYS A 141 -32.17 -10.64 -18.92
C LYS A 141 -31.06 -11.62 -19.28
N GLN A 142 -30.07 -11.18 -20.06
CA GLN A 142 -28.92 -11.98 -20.48
C GLN A 142 -27.85 -12.16 -19.39
N LYS A 143 -27.89 -11.36 -18.31
CA LYS A 143 -26.85 -11.29 -17.27
C LYS A 143 -25.46 -10.99 -17.85
N PHE A 144 -25.45 -10.15 -18.88
CA PHE A 144 -24.23 -9.66 -19.52
C PHE A 144 -24.52 -8.33 -20.20
N GLY A 145 -23.64 -7.34 -19.97
CA GLY A 145 -23.64 -6.09 -20.71
C GLY A 145 -22.31 -5.36 -20.55
N ARG A 146 -21.86 -4.67 -21.60
CA ARG A 146 -20.74 -3.74 -21.53
C ARG A 146 -21.11 -2.45 -22.24
N ILE A 147 -20.96 -1.34 -21.53
CA ILE A 147 -21.38 -0.02 -22.00
C ILE A 147 -20.18 0.92 -21.91
N ILE A 148 -19.95 1.66 -23.00
CA ILE A 148 -18.95 2.72 -23.05
C ILE A 148 -19.65 4.06 -23.25
N MET A 149 -19.30 5.01 -22.39
CA MET A 149 -19.67 6.42 -22.51
C MET A 149 -18.46 7.23 -22.99
N THR A 150 -18.61 8.00 -24.06
CA THR A 150 -17.52 8.85 -24.58
C THR A 150 -17.62 10.26 -24.02
N ALA A 151 -16.90 10.52 -22.92
CA ALA A 151 -16.65 11.85 -22.37
C ALA A 151 -15.57 12.58 -23.19
N SER A 152 -14.85 13.53 -22.58
CA SER A 152 -13.76 14.28 -23.20
C SER A 152 -12.94 15.01 -22.12
N ALA A 153 -11.66 15.28 -22.39
CA ALA A 153 -10.85 16.19 -21.58
C ALA A 153 -11.52 17.56 -21.41
N SER A 154 -12.21 18.09 -22.43
CA SER A 154 -13.00 19.33 -22.31
C SER A 154 -14.11 19.22 -21.26
N GLY A 155 -14.71 18.05 -21.07
CA GLY A 155 -15.70 17.81 -20.02
C GLY A 155 -15.07 17.72 -18.63
N ILE A 156 -13.89 17.09 -18.53
CA ILE A 156 -13.19 16.86 -17.26
C ILE A 156 -12.56 18.16 -16.73
N TYR A 157 -11.87 18.90 -17.60
CA TYR A 157 -11.03 20.04 -17.22
C TYR A 157 -11.62 21.40 -17.65
N GLY A 158 -12.66 21.41 -18.47
CA GLY A 158 -13.16 22.61 -19.14
C GLY A 158 -12.34 22.95 -20.39
N ASN A 159 -12.95 23.65 -21.34
CA ASN A 159 -12.27 24.23 -22.49
C ASN A 159 -12.98 25.50 -22.97
N PHE A 160 -12.23 26.50 -23.41
CA PHE A 160 -12.79 27.78 -23.84
C PHE A 160 -13.72 27.57 -25.05
N GLY A 161 -14.90 28.20 -25.03
CA GLY A 161 -15.88 28.12 -26.12
C GLY A 161 -16.67 26.81 -26.21
N GLN A 162 -16.54 25.92 -25.22
CA GLN A 162 -17.16 24.58 -25.27
C GLN A 162 -18.13 24.30 -24.11
N ALA A 163 -18.74 25.31 -23.48
CA ALA A 163 -19.53 25.11 -22.27
C ALA A 163 -20.67 24.08 -22.42
N SER A 164 -21.44 24.11 -23.52
CA SER A 164 -22.49 23.13 -23.81
C SER A 164 -21.93 21.71 -23.98
N TYR A 165 -20.82 21.59 -24.70
CA TYR A 165 -20.14 20.32 -24.96
C TYR A 165 -19.53 19.74 -23.69
N SER A 166 -18.80 20.55 -22.91
CA SER A 166 -18.23 20.17 -21.62
C SER A 166 -19.32 19.68 -20.65
N ALA A 167 -20.44 20.40 -20.55
CA ALA A 167 -21.58 20.02 -19.72
C ALA A 167 -22.15 18.66 -20.15
N ALA A 168 -22.41 18.46 -21.44
CA ALA A 168 -22.92 17.18 -21.94
C ALA A 168 -21.93 16.02 -21.72
N LYS A 169 -20.62 16.25 -21.95
CA LYS A 169 -19.57 15.23 -21.81
C LYS A 169 -19.31 14.82 -20.36
N LEU A 170 -19.36 15.75 -19.40
CA LEU A 170 -19.27 15.40 -17.99
C LEU A 170 -20.59 14.81 -17.46
N GLY A 171 -21.73 15.21 -18.03
CA GLY A 171 -23.02 14.57 -17.78
C GLY A 171 -23.04 13.09 -18.12
N LEU A 172 -22.31 12.67 -19.17
CA LEU A 172 -22.14 11.25 -19.52
C LEU A 172 -21.38 10.47 -18.43
N LEU A 173 -20.39 11.07 -17.77
CA LEU A 173 -19.71 10.45 -16.63
C LEU A 173 -20.69 10.27 -15.46
N GLY A 174 -21.51 11.27 -15.16
CA GLY A 174 -22.56 11.19 -14.14
C GLY A 174 -23.58 10.06 -14.42
N LEU A 175 -24.02 9.92 -15.67
CA LEU A 175 -24.88 8.83 -16.12
C LEU A 175 -24.19 7.47 -15.93
N SER A 176 -22.94 7.35 -16.38
CA SER A 176 -22.11 6.14 -16.29
C SER A 176 -21.94 5.66 -14.84
N ASN A 177 -21.67 6.58 -13.91
CA ASN A 177 -21.50 6.28 -12.47
C ASN A 177 -22.74 5.56 -11.89
N THR A 178 -23.94 6.00 -12.27
CA THR A 178 -25.19 5.41 -11.77
C THR A 178 -25.46 4.06 -12.43
N LEU A 179 -25.28 3.96 -13.76
CA LEU A 179 -25.47 2.71 -14.49
C LEU A 179 -24.51 1.61 -14.01
N ALA A 180 -23.26 1.96 -13.68
CA ALA A 180 -22.30 1.02 -13.12
C ALA A 180 -22.80 0.35 -11.83
N ILE A 181 -23.49 1.12 -10.97
CA ILE A 181 -24.06 0.64 -9.71
C ILE A 181 -25.29 -0.24 -9.97
N GLU A 182 -26.23 0.24 -10.79
CA GLU A 182 -27.47 -0.49 -11.09
C GLU A 182 -27.21 -1.80 -11.85
N GLY A 183 -26.21 -1.80 -12.73
CA GLY A 183 -25.86 -2.93 -13.59
C GLY A 183 -25.04 -4.03 -12.92
N GLN A 184 -24.34 -3.72 -11.81
CA GLN A 184 -23.36 -4.61 -11.20
C GLN A 184 -23.91 -6.00 -10.89
N LYS A 185 -25.10 -6.08 -10.28
CA LYS A 185 -25.76 -7.36 -9.92
C LYS A 185 -26.15 -8.22 -11.14
N ASN A 186 -26.11 -7.67 -12.34
CA ASN A 186 -26.46 -8.36 -13.57
C ASN A 186 -25.28 -8.46 -14.54
N ASN A 187 -24.04 -8.26 -14.07
CA ASN A 187 -22.82 -8.29 -14.90
C ASN A 187 -22.93 -7.34 -16.10
N ILE A 188 -23.50 -6.15 -15.84
CA ILE A 188 -23.53 -5.03 -16.78
C ILE A 188 -22.53 -4.01 -16.28
N HIS A 189 -21.45 -3.82 -17.03
CA HIS A 189 -20.42 -2.84 -16.70
C HIS A 189 -20.59 -1.59 -17.56
N CYS A 190 -20.43 -0.42 -16.95
CA CYS A 190 -20.45 0.86 -17.64
C CYS A 190 -19.16 1.61 -17.32
N ASN A 191 -18.35 1.89 -18.34
CA ASN A 191 -17.10 2.65 -18.20
C ASN A 191 -17.13 3.87 -19.11
N THR A 192 -16.30 4.85 -18.77
CA THR A 192 -16.21 6.13 -19.47
C THR A 192 -14.81 6.32 -20.02
N ILE A 193 -14.72 6.78 -21.27
CA ILE A 193 -13.45 7.18 -21.89
C ILE A 193 -13.46 8.66 -22.24
N ALA A 194 -12.29 9.29 -22.17
CA ALA A 194 -12.00 10.63 -22.66
C ALA A 194 -10.88 10.51 -23.72
N PRO A 195 -11.26 10.29 -24.99
CA PRO A 195 -10.29 10.00 -26.03
C PRO A 195 -9.66 11.27 -26.62
N ALA A 196 -8.39 11.18 -26.99
CA ALA A 196 -7.67 12.12 -27.83
C ALA A 196 -7.28 11.44 -29.15
N ALA A 197 -7.90 11.86 -30.25
CA ALA A 197 -7.62 11.34 -31.58
C ALA A 197 -7.78 12.41 -32.66
N GLY A 198 -6.96 12.32 -33.70
CA GLY A 198 -7.09 13.03 -34.95
C GLY A 198 -8.37 12.61 -35.67
N SER A 199 -9.24 13.57 -35.95
CA SER A 199 -10.50 13.36 -36.67
C SER A 199 -10.95 14.65 -37.33
N ARG A 200 -12.00 14.58 -38.15
CA ARG A 200 -12.66 15.76 -38.71
C ARG A 200 -13.07 16.79 -37.65
N MET A 201 -13.29 16.38 -36.40
CA MET A 201 -13.62 17.29 -35.29
C MET A 201 -12.42 18.07 -34.73
N THR A 202 -11.20 17.53 -34.85
CA THR A 202 -9.99 18.10 -34.24
C THR A 202 -9.07 18.78 -35.26
N GLN A 203 -9.40 18.72 -36.55
CA GLN A 203 -8.62 19.29 -37.65
C GLN A 203 -8.33 20.79 -37.53
N ASN A 204 -9.28 21.58 -37.00
CA ASN A 204 -9.13 23.03 -36.92
C ASN A 204 -8.36 23.52 -35.68
N VAL A 205 -7.98 22.61 -34.77
CA VAL A 205 -7.33 22.94 -33.48
C VAL A 205 -5.99 22.25 -33.29
N MET A 206 -5.63 21.27 -34.11
CA MET A 206 -4.37 20.53 -34.01
C MET A 206 -3.51 20.74 -35.26
N PRO A 207 -2.18 20.84 -35.12
CA PRO A 207 -1.24 20.73 -36.24
C PRO A 207 -1.39 19.41 -37.01
N GLU A 208 -1.06 19.41 -38.30
CA GLU A 208 -1.26 18.29 -39.22
C GLU A 208 -0.45 17.04 -38.82
N ASP A 209 0.80 17.22 -38.42
CA ASP A 209 1.68 16.17 -37.90
C ASP A 209 1.11 15.50 -36.62
N LEU A 210 0.51 16.29 -35.74
CA LEU A 210 -0.13 15.78 -34.53
C LEU A 210 -1.44 15.03 -34.84
N LEU A 211 -2.22 15.50 -35.82
CA LEU A 211 -3.42 14.80 -36.29
C LEU A 211 -3.08 13.43 -36.88
N GLU A 212 -2.00 13.33 -37.66
CA GLU A 212 -1.52 12.07 -38.22
C GLU A 212 -0.99 11.10 -37.15
N ALA A 213 -0.35 11.63 -36.11
CA ALA A 213 0.18 10.84 -35.00
C ALA A 213 -0.91 10.31 -34.06
N LEU A 214 -2.00 11.06 -33.85
CA LEU A 214 -3.08 10.68 -32.94
C LEU A 214 -4.13 9.78 -33.62
N LYS A 215 -3.72 8.62 -34.13
CA LYS A 215 -4.61 7.72 -34.84
C LYS A 215 -5.74 7.19 -33.93
N PRO A 216 -7.00 7.13 -34.41
CA PRO A 216 -8.11 6.48 -33.71
C PRO A 216 -7.81 5.04 -33.24
N ASP A 217 -6.94 4.34 -33.97
CA ASP A 217 -6.53 2.96 -33.68
C ASP A 217 -5.78 2.81 -32.35
N TYR A 218 -5.25 3.90 -31.79
CA TYR A 218 -4.63 3.90 -30.46
C TYR A 218 -5.65 3.96 -29.32
N VAL A 219 -6.92 4.20 -29.61
CA VAL A 219 -8.01 4.21 -28.62
C VAL A 219 -8.79 2.89 -28.64
N ALA A 220 -8.97 2.28 -29.81
CA ALA A 220 -9.78 1.08 -29.98
C ALA A 220 -9.40 -0.09 -29.05
N PRO A 221 -8.10 -0.39 -28.79
CA PRO A 221 -7.72 -1.48 -27.88
C PRO A 221 -8.28 -1.33 -26.47
N LEU A 222 -8.34 -0.11 -25.92
CA LEU A 222 -8.92 0.13 -24.59
C LEU A 222 -10.43 -0.15 -24.60
N VAL A 223 -11.15 0.32 -25.63
CA VAL A 223 -12.59 0.08 -25.78
C VAL A 223 -12.89 -1.42 -25.87
N LEU A 224 -12.10 -2.15 -26.67
CA LEU A 224 -12.20 -3.61 -26.76
C LEU A 224 -11.95 -4.25 -25.39
N TRP A 225 -10.87 -3.88 -24.69
CA TRP A 225 -10.56 -4.43 -23.37
C TRP A 225 -11.72 -4.23 -22.39
N LEU A 226 -12.22 -2.99 -22.25
CA LEU A 226 -13.31 -2.65 -21.33
C LEU A 226 -14.63 -3.36 -21.68
N CYS A 227 -14.79 -3.78 -22.94
CA CYS A 227 -15.96 -4.51 -23.41
C CYS A 227 -15.78 -6.04 -23.44
N HIS A 228 -14.60 -6.56 -23.09
CA HIS A 228 -14.39 -8.01 -23.08
C HIS A 228 -15.07 -8.65 -21.86
N GLU A 229 -15.47 -9.93 -22.00
CA GLU A 229 -16.18 -10.64 -20.93
C GLU A 229 -15.33 -10.86 -19.68
N SER A 230 -14.01 -11.00 -19.85
CA SER A 230 -13.04 -11.14 -18.74
C SER A 230 -12.68 -9.81 -18.06
N CYS A 231 -13.17 -8.68 -18.55
CA CYS A 231 -12.89 -7.39 -17.93
C CYS A 231 -13.84 -7.15 -16.76
N GLU A 232 -13.25 -6.97 -15.57
CA GLU A 232 -13.97 -6.70 -14.32
C GLU A 232 -14.09 -5.19 -14.00
N GLU A 233 -13.50 -4.34 -14.84
CA GLU A 233 -13.54 -2.89 -14.65
C GLU A 233 -14.97 -2.35 -14.83
N ASN A 234 -15.43 -1.53 -13.88
CA ASN A 234 -16.78 -0.97 -13.88
C ASN A 234 -16.82 0.38 -13.15
N GLY A 235 -17.53 1.36 -13.71
CA GLY A 235 -17.68 2.69 -13.13
C GLY A 235 -16.43 3.57 -13.23
N SER A 236 -15.51 3.25 -14.14
CA SER A 236 -14.22 3.92 -14.25
C SER A 236 -14.15 4.95 -15.37
N LEU A 237 -13.23 5.90 -15.22
CA LEU A 237 -12.92 6.94 -16.19
C LEU A 237 -11.48 6.78 -16.68
N PHE A 238 -11.28 6.75 -17.99
CA PHE A 238 -9.95 6.67 -18.61
C PHE A 238 -9.72 7.79 -19.61
N GLU A 239 -8.55 8.42 -19.55
CA GLU A 239 -8.00 9.20 -20.67
C GLU A 239 -7.16 8.28 -21.57
N VAL A 240 -7.22 8.50 -22.89
CA VAL A 240 -6.57 7.61 -23.86
C VAL A 240 -6.24 8.32 -25.17
N GLY A 241 -5.02 8.13 -25.67
CA GLY A 241 -4.56 8.70 -26.94
C GLY A 241 -3.06 8.47 -27.14
N GLY A 242 -2.59 8.46 -28.40
CA GLY A 242 -1.16 8.32 -28.73
C GLY A 242 -0.48 7.05 -28.20
N GLY A 243 -1.25 6.00 -27.88
CA GLY A 243 -0.76 4.76 -27.27
C GLY A 243 -0.67 4.77 -25.73
N TRP A 244 -1.02 5.89 -25.09
CA TRP A 244 -1.09 6.01 -23.64
C TRP A 244 -2.52 5.85 -23.12
N ILE A 245 -2.65 5.25 -21.92
CA ILE A 245 -3.91 5.07 -21.20
C ILE A 245 -3.68 5.43 -19.73
N GLY A 246 -4.51 6.33 -19.18
CA GLY A 246 -4.50 6.71 -17.77
C GLY A 246 -5.88 6.60 -17.13
N LYS A 247 -5.94 6.15 -15.87
CA LYS A 247 -7.19 6.04 -15.09
C LYS A 247 -7.34 7.25 -14.17
N LEU A 248 -8.53 7.85 -14.17
CA LEU A 248 -8.88 9.01 -13.33
C LEU A 248 -9.82 8.58 -12.19
N ARG A 249 -9.73 9.28 -11.06
CA ARG A 249 -10.64 9.15 -9.92
C ARG A 249 -10.75 10.48 -9.16
N TRP A 250 -11.79 10.62 -8.35
CA TRP A 250 -11.89 11.73 -7.41
C TRP A 250 -10.92 11.57 -6.23
N GLU A 251 -10.46 12.71 -5.72
CA GLU A 251 -9.83 12.82 -4.41
C GLU A 251 -10.51 13.92 -3.62
N ARG A 252 -10.52 13.78 -2.30
CA ARG A 252 -11.17 14.72 -1.40
C ARG A 252 -10.25 15.01 -0.23
N ALA A 253 -9.91 16.28 -0.06
CA ALA A 253 -9.26 16.82 1.14
C ALA A 253 -9.93 16.29 2.42
N LEU A 254 -9.17 16.20 3.52
CA LEU A 254 -9.76 15.90 4.83
C LEU A 254 -10.76 16.99 5.25
N GLY A 255 -10.52 18.22 4.81
CA GLY A 255 -11.36 19.39 5.09
C GLY A 255 -11.17 19.93 6.51
N ALA A 256 -12.06 20.84 6.89
CA ALA A 256 -12.07 21.46 8.22
C ALA A 256 -13.50 21.52 8.76
N ILE A 257 -13.65 21.34 10.08
CA ILE A 257 -14.90 21.62 10.78
C ILE A 257 -14.88 23.10 11.15
N VAL A 258 -15.61 23.92 10.40
CA VAL A 258 -15.59 25.39 10.54
C VAL A 258 -16.74 25.95 11.41
N ARG A 259 -17.62 25.07 11.90
CA ARG A 259 -18.74 25.43 12.79
C ARG A 259 -18.43 24.98 14.21
N GLN A 260 -18.78 25.82 15.19
CA GLN A 260 -18.75 25.47 16.61
C GLN A 260 -20.16 25.18 17.15
N LYS A 261 -20.25 24.38 18.22
CA LYS A 261 -21.52 24.08 18.87
C LYS A 261 -22.17 25.36 19.41
N ASN A 262 -23.49 25.48 19.24
CA ASN A 262 -24.30 26.62 19.68
C ASN A 262 -23.89 27.98 19.09
N GLN A 263 -23.06 28.01 18.05
CA GLN A 263 -22.69 29.22 17.33
C GLN A 263 -23.12 29.12 15.87
N PRO A 264 -23.60 30.22 15.27
CA PRO A 264 -23.84 30.25 13.84
C PRO A 264 -22.52 30.10 13.08
N MET A 265 -22.51 29.31 12.01
CA MET A 265 -21.39 29.25 11.08
C MET A 265 -21.31 30.56 10.31
N THR A 266 -20.12 31.17 10.24
CA THR A 266 -19.91 32.45 9.56
C THR A 266 -19.03 32.32 8.32
N PRO A 267 -19.17 33.20 7.32
CA PRO A 267 -18.22 33.27 6.20
C PRO A 267 -16.77 33.53 6.63
N GLU A 268 -16.57 34.30 7.71
CA GLU A 268 -15.23 34.58 8.25
C GLU A 268 -14.56 33.30 8.74
N ALA A 269 -15.29 32.42 9.44
CA ALA A 269 -14.76 31.12 9.88
C ALA A 269 -14.37 30.23 8.69
N VAL A 270 -15.09 30.31 7.56
CA VAL A 270 -14.70 29.61 6.32
C VAL A 270 -13.40 30.18 5.76
N ARG A 271 -13.31 31.51 5.61
CA ARG A 271 -12.11 32.20 5.11
C ARG A 271 -10.88 31.85 5.95
N ASP A 272 -11.02 31.92 7.27
CA ASP A 272 -9.90 31.76 8.21
C ASP A 272 -9.38 30.31 8.24
N ASN A 273 -10.20 29.34 7.83
CA ASN A 273 -9.82 27.92 7.70
C ASN A 273 -9.61 27.47 6.25
N TRP A 274 -9.64 28.38 5.28
CA TRP A 274 -9.65 28.04 3.85
C TRP A 274 -8.43 27.20 3.42
N LYS A 275 -7.25 27.50 4.00
CA LYS A 275 -6.03 26.73 3.73
C LYS A 275 -6.19 25.25 4.09
N GLN A 276 -6.83 24.95 5.23
CA GLN A 276 -7.08 23.58 5.66
C GLN A 276 -8.19 22.90 4.84
N VAL A 277 -9.23 23.66 4.45
CA VAL A 277 -10.30 23.15 3.58
C VAL A 277 -9.75 22.71 2.22
N CYS A 278 -8.77 23.42 1.69
CA CYS A 278 -8.13 23.15 0.40
C CYS A 278 -6.85 22.31 0.51
N ASP A 279 -6.53 21.73 1.67
CA ASP A 279 -5.36 20.91 1.88
C ASP A 279 -5.60 19.46 1.41
N PHE A 280 -4.81 19.03 0.43
CA PHE A 280 -4.87 17.68 -0.14
C PHE A 280 -3.81 16.74 0.44
N ASP A 281 -3.01 17.17 1.41
CA ASP A 281 -2.16 16.27 2.17
C ASP A 281 -3.01 15.22 2.88
N ASN A 282 -2.68 13.95 2.67
CA ASN A 282 -3.46 12.79 3.17
C ASN A 282 -4.92 12.74 2.64
N ALA A 283 -5.19 13.27 1.45
CA ALA A 283 -6.51 13.23 0.85
C ALA A 283 -7.11 11.81 0.77
N THR A 284 -8.43 11.76 0.97
CA THR A 284 -9.22 10.53 0.88
C THR A 284 -9.61 10.23 -0.57
N LYS A 285 -9.93 8.97 -0.85
CA LYS A 285 -10.31 8.47 -2.19
C LYS A 285 -11.76 7.93 -2.16
N PRO A 286 -12.78 8.77 -1.91
CA PRO A 286 -14.15 8.31 -1.71
C PRO A 286 -14.66 7.58 -2.96
N GLN A 287 -15.29 6.41 -2.76
CA GLN A 287 -15.77 5.54 -3.85
C GLN A 287 -17.29 5.52 -3.98
N ARG A 288 -18.02 5.83 -2.89
CA ARG A 288 -19.48 5.74 -2.85
C ARG A 288 -20.10 6.91 -2.10
N ILE A 289 -21.37 7.20 -2.40
CA ILE A 289 -22.11 8.28 -1.74
C ILE A 289 -22.25 8.05 -0.23
N GLN A 290 -22.37 6.78 0.21
CA GLN A 290 -22.51 6.41 1.62
C GLN A 290 -21.28 6.81 2.44
N GLU A 291 -20.07 6.71 1.88
CA GLU A 291 -18.84 7.13 2.56
C GLU A 291 -18.80 8.65 2.75
N SER A 292 -19.31 9.40 1.76
CA SER A 292 -19.41 10.85 1.86
C SER A 292 -20.41 11.28 2.95
N VAL A 293 -21.63 10.72 2.92
CA VAL A 293 -22.68 10.99 3.91
C VAL A 293 -22.25 10.56 5.31
N GLY A 294 -21.62 9.39 5.45
CA GLY A 294 -21.07 8.91 6.71
C GLY A 294 -20.03 9.87 7.31
N GLY A 295 -19.18 10.47 6.47
CA GLY A 295 -18.25 11.51 6.89
C GLY A 295 -18.94 12.76 7.45
N ILE A 296 -20.02 13.21 6.80
CA ILE A 296 -20.81 14.37 7.27
C ILE A 296 -21.47 14.08 8.62
N ILE A 297 -22.09 12.89 8.77
CA ILE A 297 -22.67 12.46 10.05
C ILE A 297 -21.59 12.40 11.15
N GLY A 298 -20.41 11.90 10.81
CA GLY A 298 -19.25 11.89 11.71
C GLY A 298 -18.86 13.29 12.19
N VAL A 299 -18.95 14.30 11.32
CA VAL A 299 -18.71 15.71 11.70
C VAL A 299 -19.78 16.23 12.66
N LEU A 300 -21.07 15.93 12.42
CA LEU A 300 -22.15 16.35 13.31
C LEU A 300 -21.95 15.82 14.73
N ASN A 301 -21.65 14.52 14.85
CA ASN A 301 -21.40 13.88 16.14
C ASN A 301 -20.22 14.51 16.89
N LYS A 302 -19.15 14.89 16.18
CA LYS A 302 -17.99 15.58 16.75
C LYS A 302 -18.37 16.96 17.31
N ILE A 303 -19.11 17.76 16.56
CA ILE A 303 -19.56 19.09 17.01
C ILE A 303 -20.45 18.97 18.24
N ASP A 304 -21.34 17.97 18.28
CA ASP A 304 -22.26 17.79 19.41
C ASP A 304 -21.55 17.33 20.69
N SER A 305 -20.42 16.61 20.59
CA SER A 305 -19.64 16.12 21.72
C SER A 305 -18.74 17.17 22.41
N GLU A 306 -18.41 18.29 21.77
CA GLU A 306 -17.45 19.29 22.26
C GLU A 306 -18.02 20.31 23.27
N GLY A 307 -19.21 20.08 23.84
CA GLY A 307 -20.02 21.11 24.53
C GLY A 307 -20.17 21.07 26.05
N GLY A 308 -19.23 20.51 26.83
CA GLY A 308 -19.39 20.42 28.29
C GLY A 308 -18.20 20.95 29.09
N VAL A 309 -18.13 22.26 29.35
CA VAL A 309 -17.29 22.81 30.44
C VAL A 309 -18.07 23.85 31.25
N SER A 310 -18.06 23.56 32.55
CA SER A 310 -18.63 24.21 33.72
C SER A 310 -18.26 25.69 33.90
N THR A 311 -19.28 26.52 34.16
CA THR A 311 -19.16 27.73 34.99
C THR A 311 -19.15 27.33 36.47
N ASN A 312 -18.18 27.83 37.25
CA ASN A 312 -18.14 27.70 38.72
C ASN A 312 -19.53 27.88 39.37
N PRO A 313 -19.85 27.09 40.39
CA PRO A 313 -19.89 27.71 41.72
C PRO A 313 -19.36 26.83 42.85
N THR A 314 -18.87 27.55 43.86
CA THR A 314 -18.55 27.12 45.21
C THR A 314 -19.73 26.39 45.89
N SER A 315 -19.38 25.43 46.76
CA SER A 315 -20.10 24.94 47.94
C SER A 315 -20.54 23.45 47.96
N GLN A 316 -20.13 22.85 49.08
CA GLN A 316 -20.60 21.64 49.75
C GLN A 316 -20.20 20.25 49.25
N ALA A 317 -19.64 19.52 50.22
CA ALA A 317 -19.18 18.16 50.18
C ALA A 317 -20.34 17.14 50.12
N SER A 318 -20.14 16.06 49.37
CA SER A 318 -20.33 14.70 49.87
C SER A 318 -19.72 13.68 48.90
N SER A 319 -19.22 12.62 49.50
CA SER A 319 -18.44 11.53 48.95
C SER A 319 -19.20 10.63 47.97
N THR A 320 -18.66 10.45 46.76
CA THR A 320 -18.55 9.15 46.07
C THR A 320 -17.51 9.26 44.96
N ALA A 321 -16.38 8.53 45.13
CA ALA A 321 -15.28 8.51 44.17
C ALA A 321 -15.64 7.63 42.96
N THR A 322 -16.06 8.26 41.87
CA THR A 322 -15.98 7.71 40.50
C THR A 322 -14.91 8.50 39.75
N SER A 323 -13.95 7.78 39.16
CA SER A 323 -12.64 8.30 38.74
C SER A 323 -12.71 9.45 37.74
N ALA A 324 -11.97 10.53 38.03
CA ALA A 324 -11.85 11.74 37.21
C ALA A 324 -11.41 11.52 35.75
N PHE A 325 -10.94 10.31 35.40
CA PHE A 325 -10.38 9.97 34.08
C PHE A 325 -11.14 8.86 33.34
N ALA A 326 -12.35 8.49 33.78
CA ALA A 326 -13.09 7.37 33.18
C ALA A 326 -13.32 7.53 31.66
N GLY A 327 -13.43 8.76 31.14
CA GLY A 327 -13.57 9.03 29.71
C GLY A 327 -12.27 8.96 28.89
N ALA A 328 -11.10 9.02 29.55
CA ALA A 328 -9.79 8.94 28.91
C ALA A 328 -9.30 7.49 28.77
N ILE A 329 -9.58 6.65 29.76
CA ILE A 329 -9.13 5.25 29.80
C ILE A 329 -9.88 4.44 28.73
N SER A 330 -9.17 3.55 28.03
CA SER A 330 -9.68 2.76 26.91
C SER A 330 -10.10 3.58 25.67
N HIS A 331 -9.81 4.88 25.66
CA HIS A 331 -9.97 5.70 24.47
C HIS A 331 -9.04 5.19 23.37
N LYS A 332 -9.62 4.87 22.21
CA LYS A 332 -8.87 4.46 21.02
C LYS A 332 -8.54 5.68 20.18
N LEU A 333 -7.26 5.90 19.91
CA LEU A 333 -6.82 6.90 18.95
C LEU A 333 -7.08 6.38 17.52
N PRO A 334 -7.23 7.29 16.53
CA PRO A 334 -7.38 6.89 15.14
C PRO A 334 -6.26 5.94 14.70
N SER A 335 -6.64 4.85 14.03
CA SER A 335 -5.65 3.94 13.45
C SER A 335 -4.85 4.66 12.37
N PHE A 336 -3.59 4.26 12.22
CA PHE A 336 -2.69 4.84 11.24
C PHE A 336 -1.81 3.75 10.63
N SER A 337 -1.19 4.05 9.50
CA SER A 337 -0.25 3.16 8.83
C SER A 337 1.12 3.82 8.69
N SER A 338 2.16 3.00 8.80
CA SER A 338 3.56 3.41 8.66
C SER A 338 4.23 2.49 7.65
N ALA A 339 4.39 3.02 6.43
CA ALA A 339 5.22 2.42 5.41
C ALA A 339 6.69 2.75 5.67
N TYR A 340 7.55 1.77 5.44
CA TYR A 340 9.00 1.93 5.49
C TYR A 340 9.67 0.95 4.51
N THR A 341 10.87 1.31 4.11
CA THR A 341 11.77 0.54 3.25
C THR A 341 13.07 0.28 4.00
N GLU A 342 14.02 -0.36 3.33
CA GLU A 342 15.36 -0.54 3.85
C GLU A 342 16.02 0.80 4.22
N LEU A 343 15.68 1.89 3.51
CA LEU A 343 16.22 3.23 3.78
C LEU A 343 15.95 3.69 5.22
N GLU A 344 14.70 3.60 5.68
CA GLU A 344 14.33 4.03 7.03
C GLU A 344 14.98 3.14 8.08
N THR A 345 15.11 1.83 7.81
CA THR A 345 15.77 0.90 8.74
C THR A 345 17.26 1.19 8.90
N ILE A 346 17.95 1.48 7.79
CA ILE A 346 19.37 1.86 7.77
C ILE A 346 19.58 3.22 8.44
N MET A 347 18.72 4.19 8.11
CA MET A 347 18.76 5.53 8.69
C MET A 347 18.60 5.48 10.22
N TYR A 348 17.67 4.67 10.72
CA TYR A 348 17.51 4.42 12.14
C TYR A 348 18.74 3.76 12.75
N ALA A 349 19.27 2.70 12.11
CA ALA A 349 20.43 1.99 12.61
C ALA A 349 21.65 2.91 12.78
N LEU A 350 21.94 3.74 11.78
CA LEU A 350 22.97 4.80 11.86
C LEU A 350 22.65 5.82 12.95
N GLY A 351 21.37 6.21 13.07
CA GLY A 351 20.86 7.12 14.10
C GLY A 351 21.05 6.60 15.54
N VAL A 352 21.19 5.29 15.73
CA VAL A 352 21.48 4.67 17.04
C VAL A 352 22.90 4.08 17.13
N GLY A 353 23.80 4.54 16.26
CA GLY A 353 25.23 4.30 16.35
C GLY A 353 25.75 3.08 15.62
N ALA A 354 24.93 2.38 14.83
CA ALA A 354 25.45 1.33 13.95
C ALA A 354 26.50 1.93 13.01
N SER A 355 27.62 1.23 12.82
CA SER A 355 28.76 1.81 12.12
C SER A 355 29.55 0.77 11.35
N ILE A 356 30.12 1.17 10.22
CA ILE A 356 31.08 0.35 9.47
C ILE A 356 32.34 0.00 10.28
N LYS A 357 32.61 0.71 11.39
CA LYS A 357 33.71 0.40 12.32
C LYS A 357 33.52 -0.96 13.00
N GLU A 358 32.27 -1.39 13.16
CA GLU A 358 31.91 -2.70 13.70
C GLU A 358 31.47 -3.61 12.54
N PRO A 359 32.30 -4.58 12.11
CA PRO A 359 31.95 -5.45 10.99
C PRO A 359 30.59 -6.15 11.14
N LYS A 360 30.20 -6.49 12.38
CA LYS A 360 28.90 -7.13 12.68
C LYS A 360 27.69 -6.19 12.56
N ASP A 361 27.90 -4.89 12.40
CA ASP A 361 26.82 -3.93 12.16
C ASP A 361 26.46 -3.84 10.67
N ARG A 362 27.27 -4.39 9.75
CA ARG A 362 27.01 -4.34 8.30
C ARG A 362 25.60 -4.82 7.95
N LYS A 363 25.12 -5.85 8.65
CA LYS A 363 23.76 -6.40 8.47
C LYS A 363 22.62 -5.41 8.79
N PHE A 364 22.90 -4.32 9.48
CA PHE A 364 21.90 -3.28 9.80
C PHE A 364 21.99 -2.05 8.89
N ILE A 365 23.10 -1.90 8.14
CA ILE A 365 23.40 -0.67 7.37
C ILE A 365 23.67 -0.91 5.89
N TYR A 366 23.59 -2.16 5.42
CA TYR A 366 23.79 -2.52 4.02
C TYR A 366 22.72 -3.52 3.56
N GLU A 367 21.80 -3.05 2.74
CA GLU A 367 20.65 -3.78 2.19
C GLU A 367 21.05 -4.97 1.30
N GLY A 368 22.28 -4.98 0.80
CA GLY A 368 22.86 -6.10 0.06
C GLY A 368 23.48 -7.20 0.92
N SER A 369 23.51 -7.05 2.26
CA SER A 369 23.96 -8.11 3.16
C SER A 369 23.01 -9.30 3.08
N THR A 370 23.56 -10.52 3.00
CA THR A 370 22.75 -11.75 2.93
C THR A 370 21.91 -11.99 4.18
N ASP A 371 22.28 -11.36 5.29
CA ASP A 371 21.61 -11.41 6.58
C ASP A 371 21.02 -10.05 6.99
N PHE A 372 20.74 -9.16 6.02
CA PHE A 372 20.20 -7.84 6.28
C PHE A 372 18.98 -7.91 7.19
N SER A 373 19.02 -7.15 8.29
CA SER A 373 18.06 -7.23 9.39
C SER A 373 17.68 -5.84 9.86
N CYS A 374 16.43 -5.66 10.28
CA CYS A 374 16.01 -4.46 10.97
C CYS A 374 16.37 -4.54 12.46
N LEU A 375 16.92 -3.48 13.05
CA LEU A 375 17.13 -3.43 14.51
C LEU A 375 15.78 -3.52 15.23
N PRO A 376 15.61 -4.40 16.24
CA PRO A 376 14.31 -4.59 16.91
C PRO A 376 13.68 -3.30 17.45
N THR A 377 14.51 -2.39 17.96
CA THR A 377 14.07 -1.13 18.54
C THR A 377 13.51 -0.13 17.53
N PHE A 378 13.67 -0.37 16.22
CA PHE A 378 12.95 0.37 15.18
C PHE A 378 11.43 0.24 15.32
N GLY A 379 10.93 -0.81 15.99
CA GLY A 379 9.51 -0.99 16.28
C GLY A 379 8.89 0.18 17.07
N VAL A 380 9.68 0.94 17.84
CA VAL A 380 9.21 2.15 18.52
C VAL A 380 8.96 3.27 17.53
N ILE A 381 9.80 3.41 16.51
CA ILE A 381 9.68 4.46 15.47
C ILE A 381 8.37 4.31 14.70
N ILE A 382 7.99 3.07 14.40
CA ILE A 382 6.72 2.75 13.74
C ILE A 382 5.53 3.19 14.62
N ALA A 383 5.63 2.96 15.92
CA ALA A 383 4.53 3.12 16.89
C ALA A 383 4.40 4.55 17.47
N GLN A 384 5.45 5.37 17.45
CA GLN A 384 5.46 6.66 18.15
C GLN A 384 4.62 7.77 17.48
N LYS A 385 4.13 7.59 16.24
CA LYS A 385 3.43 8.64 15.49
C LYS A 385 2.30 9.37 16.24
N PRO A 386 1.39 8.71 16.99
CA PRO A 386 0.35 9.40 17.74
C PRO A 386 0.90 10.29 18.85
N ILE A 387 2.09 9.99 19.34
CA ILE A 387 2.73 10.69 20.46
C ILE A 387 3.44 11.94 19.96
N VAL A 388 4.23 11.83 18.88
CA VAL A 388 4.92 12.98 18.26
C VAL A 388 4.01 13.82 17.35
N GLY A 389 2.92 13.26 16.82
CA GLY A 389 1.97 13.94 15.93
C GLY A 389 0.90 14.79 16.63
N GLY A 390 1.04 15.05 17.93
CA GLY A 390 0.12 15.91 18.69
C GLY A 390 -1.23 15.28 19.04
N LYS A 391 -1.47 14.00 18.74
CA LYS A 391 -2.76 13.32 18.99
C LYS A 391 -3.07 13.09 20.47
N LEU A 392 -2.10 13.29 21.35
CA LEU A 392 -2.32 13.26 22.80
C LEU A 392 -3.24 14.40 23.29
N SER A 393 -3.33 15.52 22.57
CA SER A 393 -4.26 16.61 22.92
C SER A 393 -5.72 16.28 22.61
N GLU A 394 -5.98 15.19 21.88
CA GLU A 394 -7.33 14.72 21.51
C GLU A 394 -7.95 13.79 22.58
N ILE A 395 -7.22 13.48 23.68
CA ILE A 395 -7.70 12.57 24.71
C ILE A 395 -8.80 13.24 25.56
N PRO A 396 -10.03 12.68 25.61
CA PRO A 396 -11.12 13.27 26.37
C PRO A 396 -10.79 13.41 27.86
N GLY A 397 -11.01 14.60 28.42
CA GLY A 397 -10.81 14.86 29.85
C GLY A 397 -9.36 15.11 30.27
N LEU A 398 -8.40 15.19 29.34
CA LEU A 398 -7.02 15.57 29.61
C LEU A 398 -6.62 16.82 28.82
N SER A 399 -6.20 17.88 29.51
CA SER A 399 -5.60 19.06 28.90
C SER A 399 -4.07 18.91 28.89
N ILE A 400 -3.51 18.41 27.78
CA ILE A 400 -2.07 18.17 27.66
C ILE A 400 -1.40 19.35 26.93
N ASN A 401 -0.57 20.12 27.65
CA ASN A 401 0.36 21.04 27.00
C ASN A 401 1.57 20.24 26.50
N LEU A 402 1.70 20.13 25.17
CA LEU A 402 2.79 19.38 24.51
C LEU A 402 4.19 19.90 24.88
N GLU A 403 4.33 21.17 25.26
CA GLU A 403 5.60 21.77 25.69
C GLU A 403 6.09 21.23 27.05
N LYS A 404 5.18 20.62 27.83
CA LYS A 404 5.48 20.05 29.16
C LYS A 404 5.48 18.53 29.15
N VAL A 405 5.55 17.92 27.97
CA VAL A 405 5.53 16.48 27.78
C VAL A 405 6.95 15.93 27.84
N LEU A 406 7.20 15.06 28.81
CA LEU A 406 8.42 14.27 28.92
C LEU A 406 8.12 12.80 28.67
N HIS A 407 8.98 12.15 27.89
CA HIS A 407 8.93 10.71 27.73
C HIS A 407 9.61 10.04 28.94
N GLY A 408 8.82 9.45 29.84
CA GLY A 408 9.34 8.92 31.11
C GLY A 408 9.84 7.48 31.03
N GLU A 409 9.06 6.58 30.42
CA GLU A 409 9.43 5.17 30.28
C GLU A 409 8.96 4.62 28.92
N GLN A 410 9.73 3.66 28.38
CA GLN A 410 9.41 2.96 27.15
C GLN A 410 9.41 1.45 27.40
N TYR A 411 8.39 0.76 26.91
CA TYR A 411 8.38 -0.68 26.72
C TYR A 411 8.16 -1.04 25.26
N LEU A 412 8.88 -2.04 24.77
CA LEU A 412 8.67 -2.65 23.46
C LEU A 412 8.77 -4.17 23.59
N GLU A 413 7.84 -4.89 22.99
CA GLU A 413 7.84 -6.34 22.84
C GLU A 413 7.67 -6.70 21.37
N LEU A 414 8.54 -7.58 20.86
CA LEU A 414 8.41 -8.18 19.54
C LEU A 414 7.81 -9.57 19.68
N TYR A 415 6.88 -9.89 18.77
CA TYR A 415 6.37 -11.24 18.59
C TYR A 415 7.10 -11.95 17.46
N LYS A 416 7.58 -11.18 16.48
CA LYS A 416 8.41 -11.62 15.35
C LYS A 416 9.44 -10.54 14.99
N PRO A 417 10.57 -10.88 14.37
CA PRO A 417 11.48 -9.90 13.78
C PRO A 417 10.74 -8.98 12.80
N LEU A 418 11.09 -7.70 12.79
CA LEU A 418 10.51 -6.74 11.85
C LEU A 418 10.96 -7.07 10.41
N PRO A 419 10.06 -6.98 9.41
CA PRO A 419 10.44 -7.22 8.03
C PRO A 419 11.43 -6.16 7.53
N ARG A 420 12.14 -6.47 6.44
CA ARG A 420 13.11 -5.55 5.81
C ARG A 420 12.48 -4.25 5.29
N ALA A 421 11.24 -4.35 4.84
CA ALA A 421 10.41 -3.28 4.33
C ALA A 421 8.95 -3.70 4.51
N GLY A 422 8.04 -2.75 4.63
CA GLY A 422 6.63 -3.07 4.83
C GLY A 422 5.77 -1.88 5.18
N ASN A 423 4.46 -2.13 5.28
CA ASN A 423 3.50 -1.15 5.77
C ASN A 423 2.79 -1.73 7.01
N LEU A 424 3.09 -1.18 8.19
CA LEU A 424 2.45 -1.65 9.42
C LEU A 424 1.25 -0.77 9.77
N ARG A 425 0.11 -1.42 9.99
CA ARG A 425 -1.09 -0.82 10.54
C ARG A 425 -0.97 -0.78 12.06
N CYS A 426 -1.22 0.37 12.66
CA CYS A 426 -1.04 0.60 14.09
C CYS A 426 -2.37 0.99 14.74
N GLU A 427 -2.63 0.42 15.92
CA GLU A 427 -3.77 0.76 16.78
C GLU A 427 -3.26 1.23 18.14
N ALA A 428 -3.68 2.41 18.56
CA ALA A 428 -3.25 3.01 19.82
C ALA A 428 -4.43 3.20 20.80
N VAL A 429 -4.19 2.89 22.07
CA VAL A 429 -5.19 2.95 23.14
C VAL A 429 -4.58 3.58 24.39
N ILE A 430 -5.33 4.45 25.05
CA ILE A 430 -4.96 4.95 26.38
C ILE A 430 -5.20 3.84 27.40
N ALA A 431 -4.14 3.17 27.80
CA ALA A 431 -4.20 2.08 28.76
C ALA A 431 -4.61 2.60 30.14
N ASP A 432 -4.05 3.75 30.53
CA ASP A 432 -4.26 4.33 31.85
C ASP A 432 -3.80 5.79 32.01
N VAL A 433 -4.26 6.41 33.09
CA VAL A 433 -3.81 7.74 33.54
C VAL A 433 -3.52 7.71 35.03
N LEU A 434 -2.32 8.15 35.42
CA LEU A 434 -1.87 8.19 36.81
C LEU A 434 -1.61 9.62 37.26
N ASP A 435 -2.04 9.96 38.47
CA ASP A 435 -1.71 11.23 39.10
C ASP A 435 -0.49 11.06 40.02
N LYS A 436 0.64 11.68 39.66
CA LYS A 436 1.87 11.64 40.46
C LYS A 436 2.01 12.85 41.39
N GLY A 437 1.02 13.73 41.46
CA GLY A 437 1.04 14.97 42.24
C GLY A 437 1.60 16.13 41.42
N SER A 438 2.89 16.07 41.04
CA SER A 438 3.53 17.12 40.24
C SER A 438 3.24 17.03 38.73
N GLY A 439 2.52 16.00 38.28
CA GLY A 439 2.21 15.76 36.87
C GLY A 439 1.37 14.51 36.69
N LEU A 440 0.84 14.31 35.47
CA LEU A 440 0.13 13.10 35.07
C LEU A 440 1.05 12.16 34.30
N VAL A 441 0.89 10.85 34.48
CA VAL A 441 1.46 9.85 33.57
C VAL A 441 0.33 9.28 32.72
N VAL A 442 0.45 9.39 31.41
CA VAL A 442 -0.45 8.75 30.45
C VAL A 442 0.24 7.51 29.89
N LEU A 443 -0.38 6.35 30.07
CA LEU A 443 0.07 5.09 29.50
C LEU A 443 -0.63 4.87 28.17
N VAL A 444 0.15 4.77 27.09
CA VAL A 444 -0.36 4.56 25.73
C VAL A 444 0.15 3.22 25.22
N ASP A 445 -0.78 2.30 24.98
CA ASP A 445 -0.53 1.01 24.36
C ASP A 445 -0.67 1.16 22.84
N VAL A 446 0.31 0.67 22.07
CA VAL A 446 0.29 0.69 20.61
C VAL A 446 0.61 -0.71 20.07
N TYR A 447 -0.30 -1.24 19.26
CA TYR A 447 -0.18 -2.54 18.60
C TYR A 447 0.07 -2.33 17.11
N SER A 448 1.13 -2.94 16.59
CA SER A 448 1.53 -2.80 15.19
C SER A 448 1.42 -4.12 14.45
N TYR A 449 0.67 -4.12 13.36
CA TYR A 449 0.32 -5.29 12.55
C TYR A 449 0.95 -5.19 11.17
N PHE A 450 1.55 -6.27 10.69
CA PHE A 450 1.91 -6.44 9.28
C PHE A 450 0.87 -7.36 8.66
N GLU A 451 0.11 -6.84 7.70
CA GLU A 451 -1.14 -7.45 7.25
C GLU A 451 -2.09 -7.68 8.44
N GLU A 452 -2.41 -8.92 8.77
CA GLU A 452 -3.24 -9.31 9.91
C GLU A 452 -2.43 -9.82 11.12
N GLU A 453 -1.11 -9.90 10.99
CA GLU A 453 -0.25 -10.47 12.02
C GLU A 453 0.32 -9.40 12.97
N LEU A 454 0.19 -9.62 14.29
CA LEU A 454 0.75 -8.75 15.31
C LEU A 454 2.28 -8.88 15.35
N MET A 455 2.99 -7.82 14.99
CA MET A 455 4.45 -7.81 14.91
C MET A 455 5.09 -7.33 16.22
N CYS A 456 4.61 -6.20 16.75
CA CYS A 456 5.13 -5.65 17.99
C CYS A 456 4.05 -4.90 18.80
N TYR A 457 4.30 -4.84 20.10
CA TYR A 457 3.53 -4.09 21.07
C TYR A 457 4.44 -3.09 21.77
N ASN A 458 3.99 -1.84 21.88
CA ASN A 458 4.68 -0.78 22.58
C ASN A 458 3.81 -0.24 23.71
N GLN A 459 4.42 0.09 24.85
CA GLN A 459 3.80 0.91 25.87
C GLN A 459 4.66 2.13 26.16
N PHE A 460 4.08 3.30 25.91
CA PHE A 460 4.69 4.59 26.16
C PHE A 460 4.17 5.14 27.48
N SER A 461 5.07 5.62 28.34
CA SER A 461 4.72 6.31 29.57
C SER A 461 5.07 7.78 29.44
N ILE A 462 4.06 8.59 29.17
CA ILE A 462 4.19 10.02 28.89
C ILE A 462 3.89 10.83 30.15
N PHE A 463 4.87 11.58 30.63
CA PHE A 463 4.73 12.44 31.81
C PHE A 463 4.40 13.87 31.40
N VAL A 464 3.25 14.38 31.85
CA VAL A 464 2.79 15.74 31.60
C VAL A 464 3.02 16.57 32.85
N VAL A 465 4.09 17.36 32.83
CA VAL A 465 4.55 18.14 33.98
C VAL A 465 3.52 19.23 34.34
N GLY A 466 3.25 19.39 35.64
CA GLY A 466 2.37 20.44 36.17
C GLY A 466 0.87 20.16 36.05
N SER A 467 0.46 19.00 35.53
CA SER A 467 -0.96 18.63 35.34
C SER A 467 -1.51 17.70 36.42
N GLY A 468 -0.74 17.41 37.49
CA GLY A 468 -1.16 16.53 38.58
C GLY A 468 -1.87 17.24 39.74
N GLY A 469 -2.20 16.50 40.78
CA GLY A 469 -2.85 17.03 41.99
C GLY A 469 -4.38 17.15 41.89
N ILE A 470 -4.97 16.53 40.86
CA ILE A 470 -6.41 16.54 40.57
C ILE A 470 -7.13 15.27 41.07
N GLY A 471 -6.38 14.33 41.65
CA GLY A 471 -6.89 13.08 42.20
C GLY A 471 -6.88 11.94 41.18
N GLY A 472 -6.60 10.72 41.63
CA GLY A 472 -6.45 9.55 40.77
C GLY A 472 -5.50 8.51 41.37
N LYS A 473 -5.38 7.36 40.70
CA LYS A 473 -4.46 6.32 41.16
C LYS A 473 -3.01 6.70 40.88
N ARG A 474 -2.11 6.35 41.81
CA ARG A 474 -0.66 6.62 41.69
C ARG A 474 0.08 5.50 40.96
N THR A 475 -0.53 4.33 40.82
CA THR A 475 0.05 3.13 40.19
C THR A 475 -0.98 2.49 39.26
N SER A 476 -0.50 1.70 38.30
CA SER A 476 -1.32 0.91 37.38
C SER A 476 -0.82 -0.51 37.35
N ASP A 477 -1.74 -1.47 37.38
CA ASP A 477 -1.52 -2.89 37.09
C ASP A 477 -1.27 -3.15 35.59
N LYS A 478 -1.66 -2.22 34.71
CA LYS A 478 -1.40 -2.26 33.27
C LYS A 478 0.01 -1.76 32.91
N ALA A 479 0.68 -1.04 33.80
CA ALA A 479 2.03 -0.53 33.55
C ALA A 479 3.05 -1.66 33.52
N LYS A 480 3.85 -1.73 32.44
CA LYS A 480 5.01 -2.61 32.38
C LYS A 480 6.08 -2.10 33.35
N VAL A 481 6.45 -2.94 34.32
CA VAL A 481 7.28 -2.55 35.46
C VAL A 481 8.75 -2.43 35.07
N ALA A 482 9.36 -1.27 35.33
CA ALA A 482 10.82 -1.08 35.28
C ALA A 482 11.48 -1.73 36.51
N ILE A 483 12.60 -2.43 36.33
CA ILE A 483 13.22 -3.27 37.36
C ILE A 483 14.62 -2.79 37.66
N ALA A 484 14.95 -2.60 38.94
CA ALA A 484 16.28 -2.19 39.38
C ALA A 484 17.37 -3.15 38.90
N VAL A 485 18.58 -2.62 38.70
CA VAL A 485 19.74 -3.45 38.37
C VAL A 485 20.18 -4.27 39.60
N PRO A 486 20.78 -5.47 39.40
CA PRO A 486 21.30 -6.28 40.50
C PRO A 486 22.35 -5.54 41.33
N ASN A 487 22.34 -5.73 42.64
CA ASN A 487 23.30 -5.13 43.57
C ASN A 487 24.64 -5.92 43.60
N ARG A 488 25.31 -5.97 42.45
CA ARG A 488 26.63 -6.58 42.23
C ARG A 488 27.35 -5.89 41.06
N PRO A 489 28.65 -6.11 40.81
CA PRO A 489 29.32 -5.59 39.62
C PRO A 489 28.67 -6.08 38.30
N PRO A 490 28.68 -5.26 37.22
CA PRO A 490 28.15 -5.65 35.92
C PRO A 490 28.96 -6.78 35.29
N ASP A 491 28.28 -7.66 34.56
CA ASP A 491 28.91 -8.75 33.81
C ASP A 491 29.60 -8.23 32.54
N ALA A 492 29.09 -7.15 31.96
CA ALA A 492 29.67 -6.50 30.80
C ALA A 492 29.44 -4.99 30.81
N VAL A 493 30.40 -4.25 30.23
CA VAL A 493 30.31 -2.81 30.04
C VAL A 493 30.76 -2.46 28.62
N LEU A 494 29.87 -1.83 27.85
CA LEU A 494 30.17 -1.34 26.51
C LEU A 494 30.04 0.18 26.44
N ARG A 495 30.79 0.80 25.53
CA ARG A 495 30.89 2.25 25.38
C ARG A 495 30.80 2.64 23.92
N ASP A 496 29.97 3.64 23.64
CA ASP A 496 29.87 4.29 22.33
C ASP A 496 29.84 5.82 22.53
N THR A 497 30.72 6.54 21.85
CA THR A 497 30.69 8.00 21.81
C THR A 497 29.72 8.46 20.72
N THR A 498 28.71 9.23 21.13
CA THR A 498 27.73 9.78 20.18
C THR A 498 28.37 10.87 19.31
N SER A 499 27.91 11.02 18.07
CA SER A 499 28.34 12.14 17.23
C SER A 499 27.76 13.47 17.75
N LEU A 500 28.41 14.61 17.47
CA LEU A 500 27.79 15.92 17.66
C LEU A 500 26.49 16.06 16.82
N ASN A 501 26.41 15.37 15.69
CA ASN A 501 25.23 15.34 14.82
C ASN A 501 24.24 14.23 15.17
N GLN A 502 24.40 13.53 16.30
CA GLN A 502 23.61 12.32 16.58
C GLN A 502 22.11 12.59 16.64
N ALA A 503 21.69 13.67 17.32
CA ALA A 503 20.29 14.07 17.39
C ALA A 503 19.74 14.52 16.03
N ALA A 504 20.56 15.21 15.23
CA ALA A 504 20.21 15.67 13.89
C ALA A 504 20.03 14.50 12.91
N LEU A 505 20.77 13.40 13.08
CA LEU A 505 20.60 12.17 12.32
C LEU A 505 19.39 11.36 12.80
N TYR A 506 19.28 11.13 14.11
CA TYR A 506 18.22 10.30 14.69
C TYR A 506 16.81 10.85 14.43
N ARG A 507 16.63 12.18 14.49
CA ARG A 507 15.32 12.81 14.22
C ARG A 507 14.76 12.49 12.83
N LEU A 508 15.62 12.18 11.85
CA LEU A 508 15.18 11.79 10.51
C LEU A 508 14.40 10.47 10.51
N SER A 509 14.53 9.66 11.56
CA SER A 509 13.69 8.48 11.78
C SER A 509 12.24 8.82 12.16
N GLY A 510 11.91 10.08 12.47
CA GLY A 510 10.51 10.51 12.59
C GLY A 510 10.13 11.31 13.83
N ASP A 511 11.07 11.60 14.74
CA ASP A 511 10.84 12.51 15.87
C ASP A 511 11.43 13.90 15.58
N TRP A 512 10.58 14.78 15.07
CA TRP A 512 10.94 16.11 14.61
C TRP A 512 10.94 17.18 15.71
N ASN A 513 10.75 16.81 16.99
CA ASN A 513 10.65 17.76 18.09
C ASN A 513 11.85 18.76 18.10
N PRO A 514 11.59 20.09 18.03
CA PRO A 514 12.65 21.09 17.96
C PRO A 514 13.62 21.08 19.14
N LEU A 515 13.19 20.54 20.30
CA LEU A 515 14.03 20.33 21.51
C LEU A 515 15.39 19.68 21.22
N HIS A 516 15.45 18.85 20.17
CA HIS A 516 16.62 18.06 19.83
C HIS A 516 17.55 18.72 18.80
N ILE A 517 17.25 19.92 18.31
CA ILE A 517 18.07 20.60 17.30
C ILE A 517 18.11 22.13 17.43
N ASP A 518 17.05 22.77 17.91
CA ASP A 518 16.96 24.24 18.03
C ASP A 518 17.36 24.69 19.44
N PRO A 519 18.46 25.45 19.60
CA PRO A 519 18.89 25.97 20.90
C PRO A 519 17.85 26.85 21.60
N ASN A 520 17.08 27.64 20.85
CA ASN A 520 16.08 28.53 21.44
C ASN A 520 14.94 27.73 22.06
N PHE A 521 14.50 26.68 21.35
CA PHE A 521 13.45 25.79 21.85
C PHE A 521 13.94 24.94 23.02
N ALA A 522 15.20 24.46 22.98
CA ALA A 522 15.79 23.73 24.09
C ALA A 522 15.86 24.58 25.37
N ALA A 523 16.30 25.83 25.26
CA ALA A 523 16.33 26.78 26.37
C ALA A 523 14.92 27.05 26.92
N PHE A 524 13.94 27.25 26.04
CA PHE A 524 12.54 27.42 26.42
C PHE A 524 11.98 26.19 27.18
N ALA A 525 12.38 24.98 26.78
CA ALA A 525 12.01 23.73 27.44
C ALA A 525 12.83 23.43 28.72
N GLY A 526 13.71 24.33 29.15
CA GLY A 526 14.48 24.21 30.39
C GLY A 526 15.80 23.45 30.26
N PHE A 527 16.38 23.38 29.06
CA PHE A 527 17.69 22.76 28.80
C PHE A 527 18.68 23.78 28.24
N ASP A 528 19.93 23.76 28.72
CA ASP A 528 20.95 24.74 28.31
C ASP A 528 21.33 24.64 26.82
N LYS A 529 21.11 23.48 26.20
CA LYS A 529 21.38 23.19 24.79
C LYS A 529 20.54 22.00 24.31
N PRO A 530 20.42 21.77 22.99
CA PRO A 530 19.67 20.62 22.47
C PRO A 530 20.18 19.28 23.04
N ILE A 531 19.24 18.47 23.51
CA ILE A 531 19.52 17.15 24.09
C ILE A 531 19.32 16.05 23.04
N LEU A 532 19.99 14.92 23.23
CA LEU A 532 19.74 13.72 22.46
C LEU A 532 18.39 13.10 22.86
N HIS A 533 17.66 12.54 21.89
CA HIS A 533 16.43 11.81 22.16
C HIS A 533 16.68 10.64 23.13
N GLY A 534 15.83 10.48 24.16
CA GLY A 534 15.93 9.33 25.06
C GLY A 534 15.83 8.00 24.28
N LEU A 535 14.96 7.95 23.26
CA LEU A 535 14.82 6.79 22.37
C LEU A 535 16.06 6.52 21.49
N CYS A 536 16.92 7.52 21.26
CA CYS A 536 18.22 7.30 20.64
C CYS A 536 19.16 6.57 21.61
N THR A 537 19.30 7.06 22.85
CA THR A 537 20.07 6.39 23.90
C THR A 537 19.58 4.96 24.15
N PHE A 538 18.26 4.76 24.16
CA PHE A 538 17.62 3.45 24.22
C PHE A 538 18.08 2.51 23.08
N GLY A 539 18.18 3.02 21.86
CA GLY A 539 18.68 2.26 20.71
C GLY A 539 20.15 1.85 20.86
N PHE A 540 21.00 2.76 21.34
CA PHE A 540 22.41 2.46 21.67
C PHE A 540 22.51 1.35 22.72
N SER A 541 21.77 1.46 23.82
CA SER A 541 21.81 0.46 24.90
C SER A 541 21.30 -0.90 24.43
N ALA A 542 20.24 -0.94 23.62
CA ALA A 542 19.72 -2.18 23.04
C ALA A 542 20.74 -2.84 22.10
N ARG A 543 21.46 -2.05 21.28
CA ARG A 543 22.56 -2.55 20.44
C ARG A 543 23.69 -3.14 21.29
N HIS A 544 24.08 -2.50 22.38
CA HIS A 544 25.08 -3.04 23.30
C HIS A 544 24.66 -4.41 23.87
N VAL A 545 23.40 -4.56 24.29
CA VAL A 545 22.89 -5.84 24.78
C VAL A 545 22.86 -6.90 23.68
N LEU A 546 22.37 -6.56 22.49
CA LEU A 546 22.33 -7.49 21.35
C LEU A 546 23.74 -7.94 20.95
N LYS A 547 24.68 -7.00 20.86
CA LYS A 547 26.08 -7.29 20.54
C LYS A 547 26.71 -8.22 21.57
N GLN A 548 26.49 -7.95 22.85
CA GLN A 548 27.13 -8.69 23.93
C GLN A 548 26.50 -10.06 24.22
N PHE A 549 25.18 -10.16 24.19
CA PHE A 549 24.46 -11.35 24.68
C PHE A 549 23.63 -12.08 23.62
N ALA A 550 23.44 -11.47 22.44
CA ALA A 550 22.70 -12.04 21.32
C ALA A 550 23.53 -12.26 20.04
N ASP A 551 24.82 -11.89 20.02
CA ASP A 551 25.65 -11.94 18.81
C ASP A 551 25.05 -11.17 17.63
N ASN A 552 24.36 -10.05 17.91
CA ASN A 552 23.57 -9.29 16.93
C ASN A 552 22.49 -10.11 16.21
N ASP A 553 22.05 -11.24 16.78
CA ASP A 553 20.91 -12.00 16.29
C ASP A 553 19.60 -11.34 16.76
N VAL A 554 18.93 -10.67 15.82
CA VAL A 554 17.66 -9.97 16.08
C VAL A 554 16.51 -10.93 16.39
N SER A 555 16.59 -12.20 15.98
CA SER A 555 15.57 -13.19 16.26
C SER A 555 15.51 -13.56 17.74
N ARG A 556 16.60 -13.29 18.48
CA ARG A 556 16.67 -13.51 19.93
C ARG A 556 16.08 -12.36 20.73
N PHE A 557 15.78 -11.21 20.13
CA PHE A 557 15.19 -10.10 20.87
C PHE A 557 13.72 -10.39 21.19
N LYS A 558 13.33 -10.34 22.47
CA LYS A 558 11.93 -10.50 22.88
C LYS A 558 11.30 -9.19 23.32
N ALA A 559 11.90 -8.52 24.30
CA ALA A 559 11.36 -7.28 24.83
C ALA A 559 12.44 -6.38 25.43
N ILE A 560 12.12 -5.10 25.61
CA ILE A 560 12.96 -4.13 26.32
C ILE A 560 12.07 -3.19 27.14
N LYS A 561 12.49 -2.89 28.36
CA LYS A 561 11.88 -1.88 29.23
C LYS A 561 12.96 -0.92 29.72
N VAL A 562 12.67 0.38 29.70
CA VAL A 562 13.57 1.41 30.25
C VAL A 562 12.81 2.49 31.01
N ARG A 563 13.50 3.15 31.95
CA ARG A 563 13.13 4.46 32.50
C ARG A 563 14.19 5.50 32.14
N PHE A 564 13.77 6.57 31.48
CA PHE A 564 14.62 7.73 31.20
C PHE A 564 14.76 8.57 32.48
N ALA A 565 15.99 8.89 32.86
CA ALA A 565 16.29 9.52 34.15
C ALA A 565 16.89 10.92 34.01
N LYS A 566 17.79 11.12 33.04
CA LYS A 566 18.53 12.37 32.83
C LYS A 566 18.82 12.60 31.34
N PRO A 567 18.99 13.85 30.89
CA PRO A 567 19.32 14.16 29.51
C PRO A 567 20.73 13.68 29.14
N VAL A 568 20.91 13.37 27.85
CA VAL A 568 22.21 13.15 27.20
C VAL A 568 22.43 14.28 26.21
N TYR A 569 23.66 14.76 26.07
CA TYR A 569 24.02 15.72 25.05
C TYR A 569 24.79 15.05 23.91
N PRO A 570 24.49 15.35 22.62
CA PRO A 570 25.27 14.84 21.49
C PRO A 570 26.77 15.14 21.66
N GLY A 571 27.62 14.15 21.34
CA GLY A 571 29.07 14.20 21.58
C GLY A 571 29.52 13.48 22.86
N GLN A 572 28.62 13.21 23.81
CA GLN A 572 28.95 12.48 25.04
C GLN A 572 29.08 10.97 24.81
N THR A 573 29.78 10.31 25.73
CA THR A 573 30.04 8.87 25.70
C THR A 573 29.04 8.12 26.56
N LEU A 574 28.28 7.23 25.91
CA LEU A 574 27.32 6.36 26.58
C LEU A 574 28.02 5.09 27.06
N GLN A 575 28.04 4.87 28.38
CA GLN A 575 28.50 3.64 29.01
C GLN A 575 27.29 2.79 29.42
N THR A 576 27.10 1.64 28.79
CA THR A 576 26.03 0.70 29.16
C THR A 576 26.60 -0.44 30.00
N GLU A 577 26.13 -0.52 31.24
CA GLU A 577 26.47 -1.56 32.21
C GLU A 577 25.36 -2.62 32.19
N MET A 578 25.73 -3.90 32.11
CA MET A 578 24.80 -4.99 31.85
C MET A 578 25.03 -6.16 32.81
N TRP A 579 23.94 -6.74 33.30
CA TRP A 579 23.90 -7.89 34.20
C TRP A 579 22.98 -8.96 33.62
N LYS A 580 23.49 -10.17 33.46
CA LYS A 580 22.74 -11.31 32.95
C LYS A 580 22.13 -12.11 34.09
N GLU A 581 20.82 -12.32 34.04
CA GLU A 581 20.06 -13.22 34.91
C GLU A 581 19.18 -14.13 34.04
N GLY A 582 19.68 -15.33 33.76
CA GLY A 582 19.05 -16.24 32.80
C GLY A 582 18.98 -15.63 31.40
N ASN A 583 17.75 -15.42 30.92
CA ASN A 583 17.45 -14.83 29.62
C ASN A 583 17.18 -13.32 29.68
N ARG A 584 17.12 -12.73 30.87
CA ARG A 584 16.96 -11.29 31.07
C ARG A 584 18.33 -10.65 31.27
N ILE A 585 18.58 -9.60 30.51
CA ILE A 585 19.75 -8.73 30.68
C ILE A 585 19.28 -7.43 31.31
N HIS A 586 19.52 -7.28 32.62
CA HIS A 586 19.33 -5.99 33.28
C HIS A 586 20.42 -5.04 32.79
N PHE A 587 20.09 -3.78 32.62
CA PHE A 587 21.08 -2.78 32.25
C PHE A 587 20.78 -1.40 32.81
N GLN A 588 21.81 -0.56 32.81
CA GLN A 588 21.68 0.88 32.96
C GLN A 588 22.67 1.56 32.02
N THR A 589 22.38 2.81 31.66
CA THR A 589 23.27 3.59 30.81
C THR A 589 23.64 4.89 31.52
N LYS A 590 24.93 5.19 31.50
CA LYS A 590 25.50 6.41 32.08
C LYS A 590 26.18 7.26 31.01
N VAL A 591 26.25 8.56 31.26
CA VAL A 591 27.19 9.45 30.59
C VAL A 591 28.54 9.27 31.28
N GLN A 592 29.55 8.80 30.55
CA GLN A 592 30.86 8.47 31.14
C GLN A 592 31.54 9.71 31.75
N GLU A 593 31.39 10.86 31.11
CA GLU A 593 32.03 12.10 31.50
C GLU A 593 31.51 12.65 32.83
N THR A 594 30.22 12.45 33.14
CA THR A 594 29.59 13.00 34.35
C THR A 594 29.26 11.94 35.40
N GLY A 595 29.21 10.66 35.01
CA GLY A 595 28.73 9.56 35.84
C GLY A 595 27.21 9.50 35.99
N ASP A 596 26.47 10.40 35.34
CA ASP A 596 25.01 10.47 35.44
C ASP A 596 24.34 9.26 34.82
N ILE A 597 23.41 8.63 35.56
CA ILE A 597 22.55 7.57 35.04
C ILE A 597 21.44 8.21 34.20
N VAL A 598 21.43 7.92 32.90
CA VAL A 598 20.47 8.46 31.92
C VAL A 598 19.38 7.47 31.55
N ILE A 599 19.68 6.17 31.60
CA ILE A 599 18.69 5.09 31.59
C ILE A 599 18.87 4.28 32.86
N SER A 600 17.78 4.16 33.63
CA SER A 600 17.72 3.41 34.89
C SER A 600 16.65 2.32 34.83
N ASN A 601 16.75 1.37 35.77
CA ASN A 601 15.75 0.32 35.99
C ASN A 601 15.33 -0.41 34.70
N ALA A 602 16.31 -0.78 33.88
CA ALA A 602 16.07 -1.27 32.54
C ALA A 602 16.44 -2.75 32.38
N TYR A 603 15.80 -3.40 31.42
CA TYR A 603 16.14 -4.75 31.01
C TYR A 603 15.82 -5.01 29.54
N VAL A 604 16.50 -6.00 28.97
CA VAL A 604 16.14 -6.68 27.72
C VAL A 604 15.86 -8.14 28.01
N ASP A 605 14.73 -8.64 27.55
CA ASP A 605 14.45 -10.07 27.51
C ASP A 605 14.93 -10.64 26.18
N LEU A 606 15.72 -11.71 26.24
CA LEU A 606 16.15 -12.47 25.09
C LEU A 606 15.43 -13.82 25.05
N LEU A 607 15.15 -14.33 23.87
CA LEU A 607 14.77 -15.72 23.68
C LEU A 607 15.97 -16.63 23.97
N PRO A 608 15.73 -17.86 24.49
CA PRO A 608 16.76 -18.86 24.63
C PRO A 608 17.48 -19.05 23.29
N LYS A 609 18.79 -19.28 23.34
CA LYS A 609 19.49 -19.78 22.16
C LYS A 609 18.86 -21.14 21.85
N SER A 610 18.28 -21.33 20.66
CA SER A 610 17.80 -22.66 20.29
C SER A 610 19.00 -23.61 20.33
N ASP A 611 18.87 -24.75 21.03
CA ASP A 611 19.88 -25.82 21.07
C ASP A 611 20.02 -26.57 19.72
N THR A 612 19.67 -25.91 18.62
CA THR A 612 20.27 -26.20 17.32
C THR A 612 21.66 -25.59 17.30
N SER A 613 22.58 -26.14 18.11
CA SER A 613 23.99 -26.01 17.79
C SER A 613 24.18 -26.61 16.41
N VAL A 614 24.34 -25.77 15.39
CA VAL A 614 25.14 -26.16 14.24
C VAL A 614 26.53 -26.36 14.83
N LYS A 615 26.84 -27.61 15.20
CA LYS A 615 28.20 -28.03 15.47
C LYS A 615 28.97 -27.66 14.21
N THR A 616 29.89 -26.73 14.30
CA THR A 616 30.98 -26.62 13.33
C THR A 616 31.71 -27.97 13.35
N PRO A 617 31.68 -28.78 12.28
CA PRO A 617 32.59 -29.89 12.16
C PRO A 617 33.91 -29.35 11.60
N SER A 618 34.98 -29.92 12.12
CA SER A 618 36.38 -29.70 11.76
C SER A 618 36.67 -29.76 10.26
N GLU A 619 37.67 -28.96 9.85
CA GLU A 619 38.47 -29.04 8.62
C GLU A 619 38.23 -30.27 7.73
N GLY A 620 37.40 -30.07 6.72
CA GLY A 620 37.28 -30.88 5.51
C GLY A 620 36.51 -30.03 4.49
N GLU A 621 37.07 -29.82 3.30
CA GLU A 621 36.61 -28.84 2.29
C GLU A 621 35.07 -28.72 2.19
N GLU A 622 34.48 -27.78 2.92
CA GLU A 622 33.03 -27.65 2.99
C GLU A 622 32.47 -27.09 1.67
N LEU A 623 31.42 -27.75 1.19
CA LEU A 623 30.62 -27.34 0.05
C LEU A 623 29.45 -26.50 0.54
N GLN A 624 29.25 -25.31 -0.04
CA GLN A 624 28.14 -24.42 0.30
C GLN A 624 26.78 -25.07 0.02
N SER A 625 26.72 -25.92 -1.01
CA SER A 625 25.54 -26.72 -1.35
C SER A 625 25.08 -27.66 -0.24
N THR A 626 25.97 -28.11 0.66
CA THR A 626 25.62 -29.00 1.79
C THR A 626 24.53 -28.37 2.67
N LEU A 627 24.68 -27.09 3.02
CA LEU A 627 23.72 -26.36 3.85
C LEU A 627 22.34 -26.29 3.19
N VAL A 628 22.30 -26.15 1.86
CA VAL A 628 21.06 -26.08 1.11
C VAL A 628 20.34 -27.43 1.09
N PHE A 629 21.07 -28.55 0.87
CA PHE A 629 20.45 -29.87 0.91
C PHE A 629 19.96 -30.25 2.30
N GLU A 630 20.67 -29.87 3.36
CA GLU A 630 20.21 -30.05 4.74
C GLU A 630 18.95 -29.23 5.04
N GLU A 631 18.87 -27.98 4.57
CA GLU A 631 17.68 -27.13 4.69
C GLU A 631 16.47 -27.72 3.95
N ILE A 632 16.66 -28.20 2.71
CA ILE A 632 15.61 -28.90 1.97
C ILE A 632 15.15 -30.14 2.75
N GLY A 633 16.08 -30.92 3.30
CA GLY A 633 15.77 -32.07 4.15
C GLY A 633 14.99 -31.71 5.40
N ARG A 634 15.28 -30.56 6.03
CA ARG A 634 14.54 -30.06 7.20
C ARG A 634 13.11 -29.68 6.81
N ARG A 635 12.93 -28.89 5.75
CA ARG A 635 11.60 -28.44 5.30
C ARG A 635 10.72 -29.59 4.84
N LEU A 636 11.27 -30.62 4.21
CA LEU A 636 10.50 -31.81 3.84
C LEU A 636 9.90 -32.55 5.05
N LYS A 637 10.38 -32.36 6.29
CA LYS A 637 9.72 -32.91 7.48
C LYS A 637 8.33 -32.32 7.71
N ASP A 638 8.16 -31.03 7.40
CA ASP A 638 6.93 -30.30 7.68
C ASP A 638 5.94 -30.40 6.50
N ILE A 639 6.44 -30.25 5.27
CA ILE A 639 5.60 -30.11 4.06
C ILE A 639 5.74 -31.27 3.08
N GLY A 640 6.64 -32.21 3.35
CA GLY A 640 7.10 -33.13 2.33
C GLY A 640 6.08 -34.17 1.88
N HIS A 641 5.00 -34.39 2.64
CA HIS A 641 3.91 -35.28 2.23
C HIS A 641 3.11 -34.73 1.04
N GLU A 642 2.94 -33.40 0.96
CA GLU A 642 2.30 -32.75 -0.19
C GLU A 642 3.22 -32.67 -1.40
N VAL A 643 4.50 -32.36 -1.15
CA VAL A 643 5.54 -32.27 -2.17
C VAL A 643 5.77 -33.64 -2.82
N ALA A 644 5.88 -34.71 -2.02
CA ALA A 644 6.04 -36.08 -2.51
C ALA A 644 4.85 -36.54 -3.35
N LYS A 645 3.61 -36.26 -2.92
CA LYS A 645 2.40 -36.62 -3.68
C LYS A 645 2.34 -35.94 -5.06
N LYS A 646 2.80 -34.69 -5.18
CA LYS A 646 2.75 -33.92 -6.43
C LYS A 646 3.93 -34.20 -7.37
N VAL A 647 5.11 -34.44 -6.82
CA VAL A 647 6.34 -34.63 -7.61
C VAL A 647 6.59 -36.10 -7.95
N ASN A 648 6.45 -37.01 -6.98
CA ASN A 648 6.59 -38.46 -7.11
C ASN A 648 7.82 -38.91 -7.93
N ALA A 649 9.01 -38.42 -7.57
CA ALA A 649 10.25 -38.67 -8.30
C ALA A 649 11.49 -38.64 -7.39
N VAL A 650 12.60 -39.22 -7.84
CA VAL A 650 13.91 -39.22 -7.18
C VAL A 650 14.89 -38.40 -8.00
N PHE A 651 15.51 -37.40 -7.38
CA PHE A 651 16.50 -36.53 -8.01
C PHE A 651 17.86 -36.73 -7.38
N GLU A 652 18.87 -36.98 -8.21
CA GLU A 652 20.27 -37.07 -7.78
C GLU A 652 21.04 -35.84 -8.23
N TRP A 653 21.92 -35.32 -7.38
CA TRP A 653 22.73 -34.14 -7.63
C TRP A 653 24.19 -34.48 -7.41
N HIS A 654 25.04 -34.18 -8.40
CA HIS A 654 26.49 -34.32 -8.34
C HIS A 654 27.09 -32.92 -8.26
N ILE A 655 27.51 -32.53 -7.07
CA ILE A 655 28.16 -31.25 -6.84
C ILE A 655 29.65 -31.40 -7.13
N THR A 656 30.18 -30.55 -8.00
CA THR A 656 31.59 -30.55 -8.35
C THR A 656 32.33 -29.38 -7.71
N LYS A 657 33.61 -29.57 -7.37
CA LYS A 657 34.54 -28.53 -6.93
C LYS A 657 35.91 -28.86 -7.52
N GLY A 658 36.58 -27.88 -8.12
CA GLY A 658 37.86 -28.11 -8.80
C GLY A 658 37.81 -29.13 -9.96
N GLY A 659 36.66 -29.31 -10.61
CA GLY A 659 36.50 -30.23 -11.75
C GLY A 659 36.19 -31.70 -11.40
N HIS A 660 36.17 -32.06 -10.12
CA HIS A 660 35.81 -33.40 -9.64
C HIS A 660 34.50 -33.39 -8.86
N THR A 661 33.78 -34.52 -8.79
CA THR A 661 32.56 -34.63 -7.96
C THR A 661 32.94 -34.66 -6.49
N ALA A 662 32.64 -33.58 -5.78
CA ALA A 662 32.96 -33.40 -4.37
C ALA A 662 31.86 -33.98 -3.45
N ALA A 663 30.59 -33.95 -3.88
CA ALA A 663 29.51 -34.61 -3.17
C ALA A 663 28.40 -35.10 -4.10
N LYS A 664 27.67 -36.13 -3.64
CA LYS A 664 26.42 -36.57 -4.24
C LYS A 664 25.29 -36.40 -3.23
N TRP A 665 24.15 -35.92 -3.69
CA TRP A 665 22.95 -35.75 -2.88
C TRP A 665 21.74 -36.35 -3.57
N THR A 666 20.85 -36.95 -2.80
CA THR A 666 19.59 -37.49 -3.32
C THR A 666 18.41 -36.85 -2.61
N ILE A 667 17.43 -36.38 -3.40
CA ILE A 667 16.10 -35.98 -2.96
C ILE A 667 15.13 -37.06 -3.44
N ASP A 668 14.68 -37.92 -2.53
CA ASP A 668 13.72 -38.99 -2.81
C ASP A 668 12.31 -38.54 -2.39
N LEU A 669 11.43 -38.36 -3.39
CA LEU A 669 10.04 -37.94 -3.20
C LEU A 669 9.03 -39.02 -3.62
N LYS A 670 9.43 -40.30 -3.68
CA LYS A 670 8.52 -41.41 -4.07
C LYS A 670 7.69 -42.00 -2.91
N GLY A 671 7.93 -41.60 -1.66
CA GLY A 671 7.15 -42.11 -0.52
C GLY A 671 7.21 -41.27 0.76
N GLY A 672 6.16 -41.35 1.57
CA GLY A 672 6.04 -40.65 2.86
C GLY A 672 6.13 -39.13 2.73
N SER A 673 6.90 -38.49 3.62
CA SER A 673 7.24 -37.07 3.56
C SER A 673 8.39 -36.75 2.59
N GLY A 674 8.90 -37.72 1.83
CA GLY A 674 10.15 -37.56 1.11
C GLY A 674 11.37 -37.41 2.03
N LYS A 675 12.57 -37.62 1.48
CA LYS A 675 13.84 -37.59 2.22
C LYS A 675 14.95 -36.97 1.38
N VAL A 676 15.80 -36.17 2.03
CA VAL A 676 17.11 -35.78 1.48
C VAL A 676 18.20 -36.52 2.23
N TYR A 677 19.18 -37.05 1.51
CA TYR A 677 20.36 -37.66 2.11
C TYR A 677 21.58 -37.53 1.21
N GLN A 678 22.76 -37.51 1.83
CA GLN A 678 24.04 -37.49 1.11
C GLN A 678 24.37 -38.91 0.63
N GLY A 679 24.78 -39.03 -0.63
CA GLY A 679 25.03 -40.27 -1.33
C GLY A 679 24.16 -40.44 -2.58
N PRO A 680 24.48 -41.44 -3.43
CA PRO A 680 23.70 -41.75 -4.62
C PRO A 680 22.31 -42.29 -4.27
N ALA A 681 21.39 -42.26 -5.23
CA ALA A 681 20.06 -42.80 -5.06
C ALA A 681 20.12 -44.27 -4.66
N LYS A 682 19.30 -44.68 -3.67
CA LYS A 682 19.24 -46.08 -3.19
C LYS A 682 18.54 -47.01 -4.21
N GLY A 683 18.09 -46.45 -5.34
CA GLY A 683 17.52 -47.12 -6.51
C GLY A 683 17.82 -46.29 -7.76
N SER A 684 16.95 -46.30 -8.78
CA SER A 684 17.12 -45.42 -9.94
C SER A 684 16.69 -43.99 -9.65
N ALA A 685 17.57 -43.03 -9.95
CA ALA A 685 17.20 -41.62 -10.02
C ALA A 685 16.38 -41.37 -11.30
N ASP A 686 15.27 -40.65 -11.19
CA ASP A 686 14.47 -40.25 -12.35
C ASP A 686 15.13 -39.11 -13.12
N ALA A 687 15.89 -38.25 -12.43
CA ALA A 687 16.81 -37.29 -13.06
C ALA A 687 18.07 -37.05 -12.22
N THR A 688 19.18 -36.81 -12.90
CA THR A 688 20.48 -36.51 -12.30
C THR A 688 20.99 -35.16 -12.80
N PHE A 689 21.44 -34.31 -11.90
CA PHE A 689 22.02 -33.00 -12.20
C PHE A 689 23.50 -32.96 -11.79
N THR A 690 24.33 -32.28 -12.58
CA THR A 690 25.75 -32.09 -12.29
C THR A 690 26.13 -30.63 -12.55
N LEU A 691 26.69 -29.95 -11.54
CA LEU A 691 27.13 -28.57 -11.61
C LEU A 691 28.12 -28.27 -10.47
N SER A 692 28.87 -27.16 -10.59
CA SER A 692 29.79 -26.77 -9.52
C SER A 692 29.04 -26.30 -8.27
N ASP A 693 29.71 -26.36 -7.12
CA ASP A 693 29.20 -25.83 -5.86
C ASP A 693 28.83 -24.34 -6.00
N GLU A 694 29.66 -23.56 -6.71
CA GLU A 694 29.40 -22.15 -6.98
C GLU A 694 28.16 -21.94 -7.88
N ASP A 695 28.05 -22.68 -8.98
CA ASP A 695 26.92 -22.56 -9.93
C ASP A 695 25.61 -23.02 -9.29
N PHE A 696 25.67 -24.02 -8.40
CA PHE A 696 24.53 -24.47 -7.61
C PHE A 696 24.02 -23.34 -6.71
N MET A 697 24.94 -22.64 -6.04
CA MET A 697 24.57 -21.50 -5.21
C MET A 697 24.02 -20.33 -6.03
N GLU A 698 24.58 -20.03 -7.20
CA GLU A 698 24.01 -19.00 -8.09
C GLU A 698 22.59 -19.35 -8.55
N VAL A 699 22.31 -20.63 -8.83
CA VAL A 699 20.98 -21.12 -9.18
C VAL A 699 20.00 -20.99 -8.01
N VAL A 700 20.41 -21.40 -6.81
CA VAL A 700 19.57 -21.32 -5.60
C VAL A 700 19.27 -19.87 -5.22
N LEU A 701 20.26 -18.98 -5.35
CA LEU A 701 20.11 -17.54 -5.08
C LEU A 701 19.37 -16.77 -6.19
N GLY A 702 18.95 -17.45 -7.27
CA GLY A 702 18.26 -16.84 -8.41
C GLY A 702 19.13 -15.91 -9.27
N LYS A 703 20.46 -15.95 -9.09
CA LYS A 703 21.43 -15.18 -9.87
C LYS A 703 21.75 -15.84 -11.21
N LEU A 704 21.63 -17.16 -11.29
CA LEU A 704 21.80 -17.94 -12.51
C LEU A 704 20.51 -18.68 -12.85
N ASP A 705 19.96 -18.40 -14.04
CA ASP A 705 18.79 -19.12 -14.54
C ASP A 705 19.16 -20.59 -14.87
N PRO A 706 18.44 -21.59 -14.33
CA PRO A 706 18.77 -23.00 -14.55
C PRO A 706 18.72 -23.45 -16.03
N GLN A 707 17.84 -22.87 -16.85
CA GLN A 707 17.78 -23.20 -18.27
C GLN A 707 18.99 -22.64 -19.00
N LYS A 708 19.40 -21.40 -18.69
CA LYS A 708 20.64 -20.82 -19.22
C LYS A 708 21.87 -21.61 -18.79
N ALA A 709 21.96 -22.03 -17.54
CA ALA A 709 23.05 -22.88 -17.04
C ALA A 709 23.13 -24.21 -17.78
N PHE A 710 21.97 -24.80 -18.13
CA PHE A 710 21.90 -26.03 -18.92
C PHE A 710 22.41 -25.82 -20.35
N PHE A 711 21.91 -24.80 -21.05
CA PHE A 711 22.33 -24.51 -22.43
C PHE A 711 23.80 -24.08 -22.54
N SER A 712 24.37 -23.46 -21.50
CA SER A 712 25.80 -23.10 -21.46
C SER A 712 26.71 -24.24 -21.01
N GLY A 713 26.17 -25.43 -20.70
CA GLY A 713 26.93 -26.59 -20.23
C GLY A 713 27.44 -26.51 -18.78
N ARG A 714 27.06 -25.45 -18.04
CA ARG A 714 27.38 -25.22 -16.62
C ARG A 714 26.58 -26.13 -15.69
N LEU A 715 25.34 -26.45 -16.08
CA LEU A 715 24.50 -27.50 -15.50
C LEU A 715 24.35 -28.62 -16.52
N LYS A 716 24.73 -29.85 -16.16
CA LYS A 716 24.42 -31.04 -16.95
C LYS A 716 23.26 -31.77 -16.30
N ALA A 717 22.29 -32.21 -17.10
CA ALA A 717 21.15 -32.97 -16.62
C ALA A 717 20.96 -34.24 -17.46
N ARG A 718 20.61 -35.36 -16.82
CA ARG A 718 20.31 -36.66 -17.46
C ARG A 718 19.05 -37.25 -16.85
N GLY A 719 18.33 -38.09 -17.61
CA GLY A 719 17.05 -38.67 -17.18
C GLY A 719 15.84 -37.82 -17.59
N ASN A 720 14.74 -37.92 -16.86
CA ASN A 720 13.49 -37.20 -17.14
C ASN A 720 13.53 -35.77 -16.59
N ILE A 721 14.19 -34.89 -17.35
CA ILE A 721 14.40 -33.48 -16.96
C ILE A 721 13.08 -32.72 -16.78
N MET A 722 11.97 -33.13 -17.43
CA MET A 722 10.66 -32.48 -17.25
C MET A 722 10.11 -32.61 -15.82
N LEU A 723 10.56 -33.62 -15.05
CA LEU A 723 10.20 -33.75 -13.63
C LEU A 723 10.86 -32.67 -12.76
N SER A 724 11.96 -32.08 -13.19
CA SER A 724 12.65 -30.99 -12.48
C SER A 724 11.84 -29.69 -12.47
N GLN A 725 11.02 -29.46 -13.50
CA GLN A 725 10.11 -28.32 -13.55
C GLN A 725 9.02 -28.41 -12.48
N LYS A 726 8.51 -29.62 -12.20
CA LYS A 726 7.55 -29.85 -11.11
C LYS A 726 8.17 -29.55 -9.74
N LEU A 727 9.42 -29.95 -9.55
CA LEU A 727 10.18 -29.63 -8.35
C LEU A 727 10.38 -28.11 -8.22
N GLN A 728 10.75 -27.43 -9.31
CA GLN A 728 10.99 -25.98 -9.32
C GLN A 728 9.72 -25.16 -9.08
N THR A 729 8.59 -25.48 -9.71
CA THR A 729 7.32 -24.76 -9.51
C THR A 729 6.85 -24.84 -8.06
N ILE A 730 6.91 -26.04 -7.47
CA ILE A 730 6.49 -26.24 -6.08
C ILE A 730 7.47 -25.57 -5.11
N LEU A 731 8.78 -25.66 -5.34
CA LEU A 731 9.76 -24.98 -4.46
C LEU A 731 9.73 -23.46 -4.63
N LYS A 732 9.43 -22.91 -5.83
CA LYS A 732 9.29 -21.46 -6.07
C LYS A 732 8.05 -20.85 -5.41
N ASP A 733 6.93 -21.55 -5.38
CA ASP A 733 5.71 -21.08 -4.71
C ASP A 733 5.90 -20.92 -3.18
N TYR A 734 6.92 -21.57 -2.61
CA TYR A 734 7.24 -21.52 -1.17
C TYR A 734 8.64 -20.94 -0.84
N ALA A 735 9.42 -20.50 -1.83
CA ALA A 735 10.71 -19.83 -1.67
C ALA A 735 10.61 -18.28 -1.74
N LYS A 736 9.40 -17.74 -1.71
CA LYS A 736 9.12 -16.29 -1.55
C LYS A 736 8.76 -15.91 -0.10
N LEU A 737 9.31 -16.63 0.88
CA LEU A 737 9.26 -16.31 2.32
C LEU A 737 10.67 -16.21 2.89
#